data_AF-A0A8F4FP89-F1
#
_entry.id   AF-A0A8F4FP89-F1
#
_cell.length_a   1.000
_cell.length_b   1.000
_cell.length_c   1.000
_cell.angle_alpha   90.00
_cell.angle_beta   90.00
_cell.angle_gamma   90.00
#
_symmetry.space_group_name_H-M   'P 1'
#
loop_
_entity.id
_entity.type
_entity.pdbx_description
1 polymer ?
#
loop_
_entity_poly.entity_id
_entity_poly.type
_entity_poly.pdbx_seq_one_letter_code
_entity_poly.pdbx_strand_id
1 'polypeptide(L)'
;MDLVPVTGTSATDLRTAGPRAGEVLTFAEHRRKLAIPRWMLLLGLMLAQAALARAMSQSPRLGLVQAAGLLALGGWAVLRRNPLLSLSIIAYLPGAEIVWRQTRAPVPQYTAAYLTMILAVATSFTVVRTIAKPGRTAMFYFALLLPSIVVTVSTVGGGSFRQPVAFALAGPAALTAMVLLLSPMAIQPWFYRRLLWILAIGGVGPLAIALTAINDTIATQGSIEFGSESNFITSGGFGPVQVSSVMGLTVLAAILLFLNEVDLVARIMAAGLAFLATVQSLLTFSRGGMFATAIALGALVIAQSTSRDGRRKVILVVGVAFAVGYYLIVPRLDAFTDGKFKERFEDTSSGRTGLATNDVEIFKSHLAFGVGPGMSRYSRLPYDLCQLRTDKCANEGSSHTEFTRMLSEHGLAGLGSIVVFAALSLQAYRRSGTSRATCVTFLAWGVAQMFYANMRVVAIPIAFAFAFIRVVGPDARPGAPPDELAAGTDPPGRRGPVSVLALIPARGGSVGIPRKNLVLVGGRPLIAWSIDAALAAPAVDRVIVSTDDEEIAATARQLGAEVPFLRPAELAGDLVTDLPVFQHALSWIEASGGDQPSLVVHLRPTSPARPPGLVDQAVAALRADPSATSVRSVSPAPITPWKTYEIDAEGLLRPLLGTLEAERFNEPRQALPPAWVHDGVIDVVRAPVVVAGSMSGARMIAFETPGGGVDIDRPEDLDPAERAIARLHGRQPG
;
A
#
# COMPACT_ATOMS: atom_id res chain seq x y z
N MET A 1 16.61 8.23 9.59
CA MET A 1 15.90 7.31 8.67
C MET A 1 16.31 7.75 7.29
N ASP A 2 17.32 7.11 6.72
CA ASP A 2 17.67 7.33 5.32
C ASP A 2 16.77 6.42 4.49
N LEU A 3 15.99 7.01 3.59
CA LEU A 3 15.14 6.31 2.63
C LEU A 3 15.82 6.44 1.29
N VAL A 4 16.25 5.32 0.71
CA VAL A 4 16.69 5.26 -0.68
C VAL A 4 15.47 4.81 -1.51
N PRO A 5 15.04 5.59 -2.53
CA PRO A 5 14.12 5.09 -3.56
C PRO A 5 14.70 3.79 -4.12
N VAL A 6 13.88 2.74 -4.30
CA VAL A 6 14.36 1.44 -4.83
C VAL A 6 14.59 1.53 -6.35
N THR A 7 15.23 2.60 -6.82
CA THR A 7 15.92 2.65 -8.10
C THR A 7 17.37 2.31 -7.79
N GLY A 8 17.96 1.30 -8.45
CA GLY A 8 19.32 0.79 -8.22
C GLY A 8 20.48 1.77 -8.47
N THR A 9 20.23 3.07 -8.34
CA THR A 9 21.21 4.15 -8.44
C THR A 9 21.69 4.52 -7.05
N SER A 10 23.02 4.55 -6.86
CA SER A 10 23.66 5.00 -5.63
C SER A 10 23.13 6.37 -5.18
N ALA A 11 23.20 6.64 -3.87
CA ALA A 11 22.69 7.87 -3.24
C ALA A 11 23.27 9.19 -3.83
N THR A 12 24.31 9.10 -4.65
CA THR A 12 24.97 10.21 -5.34
C THR A 12 24.26 10.61 -6.65
N ASP A 13 23.69 9.67 -7.41
CA ASP A 13 23.05 9.96 -8.72
C ASP A 13 21.58 10.39 -8.64
N LEU A 14 20.92 10.10 -7.52
CA LEU A 14 19.51 10.47 -7.30
C LEU A 14 19.28 11.97 -7.06
N ARG A 15 20.35 12.75 -6.89
CA ARG A 15 20.22 14.22 -6.85
C ARG A 15 19.84 14.79 -8.21
N THR A 16 20.19 14.12 -9.31
CA THR A 16 20.03 14.60 -10.70
C THR A 16 19.04 13.75 -11.52
N ALA A 17 18.90 12.45 -11.22
CA ALA A 17 18.04 11.52 -11.98
C ALA A 17 16.90 10.89 -11.14
N GLY A 18 15.72 11.50 -11.07
CA GLY A 18 14.48 10.88 -10.55
C GLY A 18 13.85 9.78 -11.44
N PRO A 19 12.64 9.27 -11.13
CA PRO A 19 11.99 8.15 -11.84
C PRO A 19 11.45 8.49 -13.26
N ARG A 20 11.45 7.53 -14.20
CA ARG A 20 10.90 7.71 -15.56
C ARG A 20 9.35 7.70 -15.56
N ALA A 21 8.76 8.19 -16.65
CA ALA A 21 7.31 8.21 -16.83
C ALA A 21 6.72 6.79 -16.75
N GLY A 22 5.84 6.53 -15.78
CA GLY A 22 5.20 5.22 -15.57
C GLY A 22 5.81 4.37 -14.45
N GLU A 23 6.97 4.74 -13.91
CA GLU A 23 7.58 4.03 -12.78
C GLU A 23 6.84 4.27 -11.46
N VAL A 24 6.75 3.21 -10.66
CA VAL A 24 6.06 3.22 -9.38
C VAL A 24 7.08 3.47 -8.27
N LEU A 25 6.91 4.56 -7.54
CA LEU A 25 7.75 4.84 -6.38
C LEU A 25 7.46 3.83 -5.28
N THR A 26 8.46 3.10 -4.80
CA THR A 26 8.37 2.28 -3.59
C THR A 26 9.44 2.62 -2.59
N PHE A 27 9.16 2.23 -1.35
CA PHE A 27 9.95 2.60 -0.19
C PHE A 27 10.21 1.35 0.65
N ALA A 28 11.48 1.02 0.83
CA ALA A 28 11.91 -0.12 1.62
C ALA A 28 11.96 0.22 3.13
N GLU A 29 11.76 -0.80 3.98
CA GLU A 29 11.92 -0.68 5.42
C GLU A 29 13.39 -0.82 5.82
N HIS A 30 13.84 -0.01 6.78
CA HIS A 30 15.05 -0.31 7.55
C HIS A 30 14.62 -0.75 8.94
N ARG A 31 14.73 -2.07 9.22
CA ARG A 31 14.49 -2.60 10.57
C ARG A 31 15.66 -2.25 11.48
N ARG A 32 15.54 -1.17 12.25
CA ARG A 32 16.32 -1.01 13.49
C ARG A 32 15.59 -1.77 14.60
N LYS A 33 16.27 -2.69 15.29
CA LYS A 33 15.77 -3.28 16.54
C LYS A 33 15.69 -2.16 17.57
N LEU A 34 14.50 -1.60 17.78
CA LEU A 34 14.23 -0.73 18.93
C LEU A 34 14.22 -1.59 20.19
N ALA A 35 14.85 -1.12 21.26
CA ALA A 35 14.87 -1.82 22.54
C ALA A 35 13.49 -1.87 23.23
N ILE A 36 12.51 -1.11 22.74
CA ILE A 36 11.17 -0.96 23.32
C ILE A 36 10.17 -1.82 22.53
N PRO A 37 9.36 -2.66 23.20
CA PRO A 37 8.27 -3.40 22.56
C PRO A 37 7.31 -2.49 21.79
N ARG A 38 6.86 -2.94 20.61
CA ARG A 38 5.99 -2.16 19.72
C ARG A 38 4.70 -1.69 20.40
N TRP A 39 4.09 -2.52 21.24
CA TRP A 39 2.85 -2.16 21.95
C TRP A 39 3.05 -1.00 22.93
N MET A 40 4.21 -0.92 23.61
CA MET A 40 4.54 0.19 24.52
C MET A 40 4.68 1.50 23.74
N LEU A 41 5.29 1.44 22.56
CA LEU A 41 5.38 2.61 21.67
C LEU A 41 3.99 3.08 21.23
N LEU A 42 3.13 2.16 20.78
CA LEU A 42 1.75 2.50 20.38
C LEU A 42 0.96 3.09 21.54
N LEU A 43 1.05 2.49 22.73
CA LEU A 43 0.35 2.96 23.92
C LEU A 43 0.86 4.34 24.34
N GLY A 44 2.18 4.53 24.37
CA GLY A 44 2.80 5.81 24.67
C GLY A 44 2.38 6.90 23.69
N LEU A 45 2.28 6.59 22.38
CA LEU A 45 1.77 7.53 21.38
C LEU A 45 0.30 7.90 21.61
N MET A 46 -0.56 6.93 21.93
CA MET A 46 -1.97 7.21 22.24
C MET A 46 -2.11 8.09 23.49
N LEU A 47 -1.39 7.77 24.56
CA LEU A 47 -1.40 8.56 25.80
C LEU A 47 -0.85 9.97 25.57
N ALA A 48 0.23 10.10 24.79
CA ALA A 48 0.79 11.41 24.43
C ALA A 48 -0.21 12.25 23.61
N GLN A 49 -0.97 11.64 22.71
CA GLN A 49 -2.03 12.34 21.96
C GLN A 49 -3.17 12.82 22.86
N ALA A 50 -3.63 11.98 23.78
CA ALA A 50 -4.66 12.37 24.75
C ALA A 50 -4.17 13.50 25.68
N ALA A 51 -2.94 13.39 26.18
CA ALA A 51 -2.32 14.41 27.03
C ALA A 51 -2.12 15.73 26.29
N LEU A 52 -1.65 15.69 25.05
CA LEU A 52 -1.49 16.88 24.21
C LEU A 52 -2.83 17.57 23.97
N ALA A 53 -3.88 16.82 23.61
CA ALA A 53 -5.20 17.37 23.44
C ALA A 53 -5.71 18.03 24.74
N ARG A 54 -5.55 17.38 25.89
CA ARG A 54 -5.92 17.95 27.19
C ARG A 54 -5.14 19.22 27.53
N ALA A 55 -3.85 19.26 27.22
CA ALA A 55 -3.04 20.47 27.40
C ALA A 55 -3.52 21.61 26.48
N MET A 56 -3.89 21.30 25.23
CA MET A 56 -4.44 22.27 24.29
C MET A 56 -5.80 22.81 24.72
N SER A 57 -6.63 22.03 25.42
CA SER A 57 -7.90 22.55 25.97
C SER A 57 -7.70 23.55 27.11
N GLN A 58 -6.59 23.45 27.83
CA GLN A 58 -6.20 24.44 28.85
C GLN A 58 -5.48 25.65 28.24
N SER A 59 -4.66 25.42 27.21
CA SER A 59 -3.90 26.45 26.50
C SER A 59 -4.09 26.30 24.99
N PRO A 60 -5.13 26.93 24.41
CA PRO A 60 -5.44 26.81 22.97
C PRO A 60 -4.28 27.22 22.05
N ARG A 61 -3.36 28.07 22.52
CA ARG A 61 -2.15 28.49 21.77
C ARG A 61 -1.23 27.31 21.40
N LEU A 62 -1.27 26.21 22.16
CA LEU A 62 -0.54 24.98 21.81
C LEU A 62 -0.98 24.39 20.47
N GLY A 63 -2.22 24.64 20.03
CA GLY A 63 -2.69 24.29 18.69
C GLY A 63 -1.95 25.02 17.58
N LEU A 64 -1.65 26.31 17.77
CA LEU A 64 -0.85 27.06 16.81
C LEU A 64 0.59 26.54 16.76
N VAL A 65 1.17 26.21 17.93
CA VAL A 65 2.50 25.60 18.02
C VAL A 65 2.54 24.26 17.30
N GLN A 66 1.53 23.40 17.51
CA GLN A 66 1.43 22.12 16.83
C GLN A 66 1.29 22.30 15.31
N ALA A 67 0.42 23.19 14.85
CA ALA A 67 0.25 23.46 13.42
C ALA A 67 1.56 23.97 12.77
N ALA A 68 2.26 24.89 13.43
CA ALA A 68 3.57 25.37 12.98
C ALA A 68 4.62 24.25 12.98
N GLY A 69 4.62 23.38 14.00
CA GLY A 69 5.51 22.22 14.08
C GLY A 69 5.25 21.20 12.96
N LEU A 70 3.99 20.92 12.63
CA LEU A 70 3.64 20.05 11.50
C LEU A 70 4.04 20.66 10.16
N LEU A 71 3.91 21.97 9.98
CA LEU A 71 4.40 22.67 8.80
C LEU A 71 5.93 22.59 8.70
N ALA A 72 6.66 22.84 9.79
CA ALA A 72 8.11 22.78 9.82
C ALA A 72 8.63 21.35 9.55
N LEU A 73 8.05 20.34 10.20
CA LEU A 73 8.40 18.94 9.99
C LEU A 73 8.04 18.48 8.57
N GLY A 74 6.91 18.94 8.04
CA GLY A 74 6.49 18.67 6.66
C GLY A 74 7.40 19.33 5.63
N GLY A 75 7.78 20.59 5.85
CA GLY A 75 8.78 21.28 5.04
C GLY A 75 10.13 20.58 5.08
N TRP A 76 10.57 20.14 6.26
CA TRP A 76 11.77 19.33 6.41
C TRP A 76 11.68 18.00 5.65
N ALA A 77 10.54 17.32 5.71
CA ALA A 77 10.30 16.09 4.94
C ALA A 77 10.40 16.33 3.42
N VAL A 78 9.80 17.42 2.92
CA VAL A 78 9.88 17.83 1.52
C VAL A 78 11.31 18.13 1.10
N LEU A 79 12.05 18.92 1.90
CA LEU A 79 13.45 19.27 1.64
C LEU A 79 14.36 18.04 1.62
N ARG A 80 14.06 17.04 2.45
CA ARG A 80 14.75 15.74 2.48
C ARG A 80 14.25 14.76 1.42
N ARG A 81 13.33 15.17 0.53
CA ARG A 81 12.68 14.32 -0.47
C ARG A 81 12.12 13.02 0.14
N ASN A 82 11.52 13.12 1.34
CA ASN A 82 10.99 12.00 2.11
C ASN A 82 9.44 11.95 2.02
N PRO A 83 8.87 11.28 1.00
CA PRO A 83 7.44 11.26 0.78
C PRO A 83 6.68 10.43 1.82
N LEU A 84 7.32 9.42 2.44
CA LEU A 84 6.71 8.63 3.50
C LEU A 84 6.45 9.47 4.75
N LEU A 85 7.39 10.34 5.11
CA LEU A 85 7.20 11.26 6.24
C LEU A 85 6.16 12.32 5.91
N SER A 86 6.19 12.91 4.71
CA SER A 86 5.14 13.84 4.27
C SER A 86 3.75 13.19 4.35
N LEU A 87 3.61 11.96 3.84
CA LEU A 87 2.35 11.23 3.87
C LEU A 87 1.92 10.85 5.30
N SER A 88 2.87 10.56 6.19
CA SER A 88 2.60 10.34 7.61
C SER A 88 2.05 11.59 8.30
N ILE A 89 2.60 12.77 7.99
CA ILE A 89 2.12 14.04 8.54
C ILE A 89 0.73 14.35 8.00
N ILE A 90 0.50 14.17 6.70
CA ILE A 90 -0.81 14.39 6.09
C ILE A 90 -1.86 13.46 6.69
N ALA A 91 -1.54 12.17 6.87
CA ALA A 91 -2.44 11.18 7.49
C ALA A 91 -2.81 11.53 8.94
N TYR A 92 -2.02 12.34 9.64
CA TYR A 92 -2.30 12.80 11.00
C TYR A 92 -3.23 14.03 11.05
N LEU A 93 -3.27 14.83 9.98
CA LEU A 93 -4.04 16.09 9.93
C LEU A 93 -5.55 15.95 10.21
N PRO A 94 -6.27 14.88 9.79
CA PRO A 94 -7.68 14.71 10.11
C PRO A 94 -7.99 14.82 11.61
N GLY A 95 -7.17 14.18 12.46
CA GLY A 95 -7.31 14.24 13.90
C GLY A 95 -6.95 15.61 14.47
N ALA A 96 -5.80 16.13 14.05
CA ALA A 96 -5.29 17.42 14.51
C ALA A 96 -6.25 18.58 14.20
N GLU A 97 -6.85 18.58 13.00
CA GLU A 97 -7.85 19.57 12.59
C GLU A 97 -9.02 19.63 13.60
N ILE A 98 -9.54 18.48 14.00
CA ILE A 98 -10.66 18.42 14.95
C ILE A 98 -10.23 18.91 16.33
N VAL A 99 -9.05 18.52 16.82
CA VAL A 99 -8.54 19.00 18.11
C VAL A 99 -8.39 20.52 18.10
N TRP A 100 -7.81 21.11 17.05
CA TRP A 100 -7.68 22.58 16.94
C TRP A 100 -9.04 23.27 17.03
N ARG A 101 -10.07 22.67 16.42
CA ARG A 101 -11.41 23.26 16.40
C ARG A 101 -12.18 23.05 17.71
N GLN A 102 -12.10 21.87 18.33
CA GLN A 102 -12.69 21.60 19.64
C GLN A 102 -12.08 22.47 20.74
N THR A 103 -10.76 22.69 20.70
CA THR A 103 -10.03 23.52 21.67
C THR A 103 -10.06 25.01 21.35
N ARG A 104 -10.70 25.41 20.24
CA ARG A 104 -10.72 26.81 19.73
C ARG A 104 -9.32 27.41 19.63
N ALA A 105 -8.35 26.60 19.20
CA ALA A 105 -6.99 27.05 18.96
C ALA A 105 -6.98 28.20 17.94
N PRO A 106 -6.05 29.17 18.05
CA PRO A 106 -5.92 30.29 17.12
C PRO A 106 -5.26 29.83 15.80
N VAL A 107 -5.81 28.79 15.18
CA VAL A 107 -5.39 28.20 13.92
C VAL A 107 -6.47 28.51 12.88
N PRO A 108 -6.12 29.12 11.73
CA PRO A 108 -7.10 29.40 10.69
C PRO A 108 -7.89 28.15 10.27
N GLN A 109 -9.19 28.31 10.04
CA GLN A 109 -10.14 27.20 9.85
C GLN A 109 -9.70 26.17 8.79
N TYR A 110 -9.07 26.61 7.70
CA TYR A 110 -8.67 25.75 6.57
C TYR A 110 -7.20 25.31 6.60
N THR A 111 -6.49 25.54 7.71
CA THR A 111 -5.06 25.23 7.84
C THR A 111 -4.75 23.77 7.50
N ALA A 112 -5.58 22.81 7.94
CA ALA A 112 -5.35 21.39 7.62
C ALA A 112 -5.46 21.08 6.12
N ALA A 113 -6.43 21.68 5.42
CA ALA A 113 -6.58 21.55 3.98
C ALA A 113 -5.41 22.20 3.24
N TYR A 114 -4.98 23.40 3.66
CA TYR A 114 -3.81 24.07 3.09
C TYR A 114 -2.51 23.32 3.33
N LEU A 115 -2.28 22.79 4.54
CA LEU A 115 -1.12 21.94 4.82
C LEU A 115 -1.12 20.68 3.96
N THR A 116 -2.28 20.02 3.81
CA THR A 116 -2.42 18.86 2.92
C THR A 116 -2.07 19.21 1.49
N MET A 117 -2.60 20.31 0.97
CA MET A 117 -2.33 20.78 -0.39
C MET A 117 -0.84 21.12 -0.58
N ILE A 118 -0.26 21.95 0.30
CA ILE A 118 1.13 22.39 0.23
C ILE A 118 2.07 21.18 0.29
N LEU A 119 1.89 20.30 1.28
CA LEU A 119 2.76 19.14 1.44
C LEU A 119 2.58 18.15 0.29
N ALA A 120 1.35 17.84 -0.13
CA ALA A 120 1.15 16.88 -1.20
C ALA A 120 1.68 17.39 -2.56
N VAL A 121 1.46 18.67 -2.89
CA VAL A 121 1.99 19.28 -4.12
C VAL A 121 3.51 19.39 -4.06
N ALA A 122 4.09 19.89 -2.97
CA ALA A 122 5.53 20.05 -2.85
C ALA A 122 6.27 18.69 -2.82
N THR A 123 5.72 17.69 -2.14
CA THR A 123 6.23 16.31 -2.20
C THR A 123 6.09 15.72 -3.60
N SER A 124 4.99 16.00 -4.30
CA SER A 124 4.85 15.58 -5.70
C SER A 124 5.94 16.19 -6.58
N PHE A 125 6.23 17.49 -6.47
CA PHE A 125 7.30 18.11 -7.26
C PHE A 125 8.71 17.59 -6.94
N THR A 126 8.96 17.14 -5.71
CA THR A 126 10.28 16.67 -5.29
C THR A 126 10.53 15.19 -5.61
N VAL A 127 9.47 14.39 -5.77
CA VAL A 127 9.57 12.92 -5.89
C VAL A 127 8.91 12.38 -7.17
N VAL A 128 7.90 13.07 -7.71
CA VAL A 128 7.13 12.66 -8.89
C VAL A 128 7.55 13.49 -10.09
N ARG A 129 8.16 12.83 -11.08
CA ARG A 129 8.61 13.50 -12.33
C ARG A 129 7.50 13.70 -13.35
N THR A 130 6.53 12.79 -13.40
CA THR A 130 5.42 12.85 -14.36
C THR A 130 4.08 12.67 -13.68
N ILE A 131 3.12 13.51 -14.06
CA ILE A 131 1.77 13.44 -13.52
C ILE A 131 1.04 12.24 -14.14
N ALA A 132 0.72 11.25 -13.30
CA ALA A 132 -0.06 10.09 -13.71
C ALA A 132 -1.45 10.49 -14.26
N LYS A 133 -2.06 9.64 -15.10
CA LYS A 133 -3.39 9.90 -15.69
C LYS A 133 -4.47 10.30 -14.65
N PRO A 134 -4.58 9.66 -13.47
CA PRO A 134 -5.55 10.09 -12.47
C PRO A 134 -5.21 11.45 -11.85
N GLY A 135 -3.93 11.78 -11.70
CA GLY A 135 -3.50 13.12 -11.30
C GLY A 135 -3.96 14.21 -12.28
N ARG A 136 -3.79 14.00 -13.59
CA ARG A 136 -4.30 14.92 -14.63
C ARG A 136 -5.82 15.03 -14.61
N THR A 137 -6.51 13.89 -14.43
CA THR A 137 -7.96 13.85 -14.31
C THR A 137 -8.44 14.65 -13.08
N ALA A 138 -7.72 14.56 -11.96
CA ALA A 138 -8.02 15.31 -10.73
C ALA A 138 -7.79 16.82 -10.90
N MET A 139 -6.71 17.21 -11.60
CA MET A 139 -6.50 18.62 -11.95
C MET A 139 -7.62 19.16 -12.83
N PHE A 140 -8.08 18.37 -13.81
CA PHE A 140 -9.21 18.76 -14.65
C PHE A 140 -10.52 18.87 -13.86
N TYR A 141 -10.79 17.91 -12.97
CA TYR A 141 -11.92 17.96 -12.02
C TYR A 141 -11.95 19.28 -11.22
N PHE A 142 -10.80 19.70 -10.68
CA PHE A 142 -10.71 20.93 -9.90
C PHE A 142 -10.76 22.18 -10.79
N ALA A 143 -10.14 22.14 -11.97
CA ALA A 143 -10.13 23.27 -12.91
C ALA A 143 -11.55 23.66 -13.35
N LEU A 144 -12.46 22.69 -13.49
CA LEU A 144 -13.87 22.95 -13.81
C LEU A 144 -14.58 23.78 -12.74
N LEU A 145 -14.12 23.77 -11.49
CA LEU A 145 -14.74 24.51 -10.39
C LEU A 145 -14.29 25.99 -10.34
N LEU A 146 -13.16 26.33 -10.96
CA LEU A 146 -12.53 27.66 -10.86
C LEU A 146 -13.31 28.80 -11.54
N PRO A 147 -13.91 28.64 -12.74
CA PRO A 147 -14.55 29.76 -13.45
C PRO A 147 -15.62 30.49 -12.64
N SER A 148 -16.41 29.73 -11.87
CA SER A 148 -17.48 30.26 -11.03
C SER A 148 -17.00 31.18 -9.89
N ILE A 149 -15.70 31.20 -9.55
CA ILE A 149 -15.13 32.14 -8.56
C ILE A 149 -15.46 33.59 -8.93
N VAL A 150 -15.48 33.91 -10.22
CA VAL A 150 -15.80 35.25 -10.72
C VAL A 150 -17.18 35.70 -10.23
N VAL A 151 -18.15 34.79 -10.19
CA VAL A 151 -19.51 35.06 -9.69
C VAL A 151 -19.48 35.42 -8.21
N THR A 152 -18.77 34.65 -7.37
CA THR A 152 -18.65 34.99 -5.94
C THR A 152 -17.96 36.34 -5.73
N VAL A 153 -16.92 36.64 -6.51
CA VAL A 153 -16.21 37.93 -6.44
C VAL A 153 -17.12 39.08 -6.84
N SER A 154 -17.91 38.94 -7.92
CA SER A 154 -18.85 39.98 -8.36
C SER A 154 -20.01 40.19 -7.39
N THR A 155 -20.46 39.13 -6.70
CA THR A 155 -21.62 39.21 -5.79
C THR A 155 -21.24 39.80 -4.42
N VAL A 156 -20.08 39.43 -3.87
CA VAL A 156 -19.69 39.82 -2.50
C VAL A 156 -18.82 41.09 -2.48
N GLY A 157 -17.99 41.30 -3.52
CA GLY A 157 -17.06 42.44 -3.59
C GLY A 157 -15.97 42.47 -2.52
N GLY A 158 -14.95 43.31 -2.71
CA GLY A 158 -13.89 43.56 -1.72
C GLY A 158 -13.05 42.34 -1.33
N GLY A 159 -12.59 42.26 -0.08
CA GLY A 159 -11.82 41.12 0.45
C GLY A 159 -12.64 39.95 1.00
N SER A 160 -13.98 40.11 1.05
CA SER A 160 -14.90 39.21 1.77
C SER A 160 -15.21 37.91 1.01
N PHE A 161 -14.88 37.82 -0.29
CA PHE A 161 -15.08 36.61 -1.11
C PHE A 161 -14.19 35.43 -0.68
N ARG A 162 -13.08 35.68 0.02
CA ARG A 162 -12.08 34.65 0.36
C ARG A 162 -12.65 33.50 1.18
N GLN A 163 -13.53 33.80 2.13
CA GLN A 163 -14.09 32.79 3.03
C GLN A 163 -15.12 31.88 2.34
N PRO A 164 -16.12 32.38 1.59
CA PRO A 164 -16.99 31.54 0.76
C PRO A 164 -16.21 30.68 -0.25
N VAL A 165 -15.21 31.24 -0.93
CA VAL A 165 -14.39 30.49 -1.89
C VAL A 165 -13.58 29.39 -1.21
N ALA A 166 -12.92 29.67 -0.09
CA ALA A 166 -12.19 28.65 0.67
C ALA A 166 -13.14 27.56 1.21
N PHE A 167 -14.34 27.94 1.66
CA PHE A 167 -15.37 27.00 2.08
C PHE A 167 -15.79 26.03 0.96
N ALA A 168 -15.85 26.53 -0.27
CA ALA A 168 -16.17 25.73 -1.44
C ALA A 168 -15.02 24.86 -1.91
N LEU A 169 -13.84 25.44 -2.08
CA LEU A 169 -12.79 24.85 -2.91
C LEU A 169 -11.66 24.18 -2.12
N ALA A 170 -11.51 24.44 -0.82
CA ALA A 170 -10.39 23.87 -0.05
C ALA A 170 -10.40 22.32 -0.02
N GLY A 171 -11.59 21.71 0.09
CA GLY A 171 -11.76 20.26 0.05
C GLY A 171 -11.41 19.65 -1.32
N PRO A 172 -12.07 20.09 -2.42
CA PRO A 172 -11.71 19.68 -3.79
C PRO A 172 -10.24 19.90 -4.16
N ALA A 173 -9.63 20.99 -3.69
CA ALA A 173 -8.20 21.27 -3.89
C ALA A 173 -7.31 20.26 -3.15
N ALA A 174 -7.61 19.98 -1.87
CA ALA A 174 -6.89 19.00 -1.07
C ALA A 174 -7.01 17.58 -1.66
N LEU A 175 -8.20 17.20 -2.16
CA LEU A 175 -8.42 15.94 -2.86
C LEU A 175 -7.50 15.84 -4.07
N THR A 176 -7.48 16.89 -4.89
CA THR A 176 -6.68 16.93 -6.12
C THR A 176 -5.20 16.81 -5.82
N ALA A 177 -4.70 17.56 -4.84
CA ALA A 177 -3.31 17.48 -4.39
C ALA A 177 -2.94 16.07 -3.89
N MET A 178 -3.84 15.42 -3.16
CA MET A 178 -3.62 14.06 -2.67
C MET A 178 -3.66 13.01 -3.77
N VAL A 179 -4.58 13.11 -4.74
CA VAL A 179 -4.59 12.20 -5.90
C VAL A 179 -3.33 12.39 -6.73
N LEU A 180 -2.85 13.63 -6.91
CA LEU A 180 -1.58 13.91 -7.58
C LEU A 180 -0.40 13.19 -6.92
N LEU A 181 -0.31 13.25 -5.59
CA LEU A 181 0.73 12.58 -4.82
C LEU A 181 0.63 11.05 -4.86
N LEU A 182 -0.57 10.50 -4.61
CA LEU A 182 -0.74 9.06 -4.39
C LEU A 182 -0.85 8.25 -5.68
N SER A 183 -1.32 8.84 -6.78
CA SER A 183 -1.47 8.15 -8.07
C SER A 183 -0.18 7.46 -8.58
N PRO A 184 1.03 8.04 -8.47
CA PRO A 184 2.26 7.36 -8.88
C PRO A 184 2.86 6.43 -7.82
N MET A 185 2.41 6.49 -6.57
CA MET A 185 3.06 5.76 -5.46
C MET A 185 2.58 4.31 -5.35
N ALA A 186 3.47 3.44 -4.89
CA ALA A 186 3.10 2.20 -4.21
C ALA A 186 3.84 2.10 -2.87
N ILE A 187 3.16 1.54 -1.89
CA ILE A 187 3.70 1.41 -0.54
C ILE A 187 3.76 -0.05 -0.14
N GLN A 188 4.72 -0.36 0.71
CA GLN A 188 4.87 -1.70 1.28
C GLN A 188 3.81 -1.95 2.36
N PRO A 189 3.46 -3.22 2.66
CA PRO A 189 2.40 -3.54 3.62
C PRO A 189 2.67 -2.99 5.03
N TRP A 190 3.94 -2.94 5.44
CA TRP A 190 4.33 -2.37 6.74
C TRP A 190 3.98 -0.88 6.83
N PHE A 191 4.19 -0.11 5.75
CA PHE A 191 3.91 1.31 5.74
C PHE A 191 2.42 1.57 5.62
N TYR A 192 1.69 0.73 4.88
CA TYR A 192 0.22 0.76 4.87
C TYR A 192 -0.35 0.60 6.30
N ARG A 193 0.12 -0.40 7.06
CA ARG A 193 -0.25 -0.55 8.48
C ARG A 193 0.12 0.69 9.30
N ARG A 194 1.29 1.29 9.05
CA ARG A 194 1.71 2.53 9.70
C ARG A 194 0.76 3.70 9.43
N LEU A 195 0.30 3.88 8.19
CA LEU A 195 -0.67 4.91 7.85
C LEU A 195 -2.01 4.71 8.56
N LEU A 196 -2.49 3.45 8.62
CA LEU A 196 -3.70 3.14 9.37
C LEU A 196 -3.54 3.43 10.87
N TRP A 197 -2.38 3.12 11.46
CA TRP A 197 -2.09 3.48 12.85
C TRP A 197 -2.05 4.99 13.06
N ILE A 198 -1.47 5.75 12.14
CA ILE A 198 -1.44 7.22 12.23
C ILE A 198 -2.87 7.79 12.18
N LEU A 199 -3.71 7.29 11.27
CA LEU A 199 -5.12 7.69 11.19
C LEU A 199 -5.87 7.35 12.49
N ALA A 200 -5.70 6.13 13.00
CA ALA A 200 -6.37 5.67 14.20
C ALA A 200 -5.91 6.47 15.43
N ILE A 201 -4.60 6.60 15.65
CA ILE A 201 -4.03 7.37 16.76
C ILE A 201 -4.38 8.86 16.64
N GLY A 202 -4.50 9.41 15.43
CA GLY A 202 -4.98 10.76 15.20
C GLY A 202 -6.38 11.01 15.77
N GLY A 203 -7.24 9.97 15.81
CA GLY A 203 -8.56 10.02 16.45
C GLY A 203 -8.54 10.09 17.99
N VAL A 204 -7.42 9.80 18.64
CA VAL A 204 -7.35 9.77 20.12
C VAL A 204 -7.48 11.17 20.72
N GLY A 205 -6.90 12.19 20.08
CA GLY A 205 -7.02 13.58 20.54
C GLY A 205 -8.48 14.06 20.58
N PRO A 206 -9.22 13.96 19.46
CA PRO A 206 -10.63 14.34 19.44
C PRO A 206 -11.52 13.58 20.43
N LEU A 207 -11.25 12.28 20.59
CA LEU A 207 -11.90 11.43 21.58
C LEU A 207 -11.63 11.94 23.00
N ALA A 208 -10.37 12.26 23.33
CA ALA A 208 -10.00 12.75 24.66
C ALA A 208 -10.68 14.08 25.01
N ILE A 209 -10.77 15.03 24.07
CA ILE A 209 -11.49 16.29 24.30
C ILE A 209 -12.98 16.05 24.54
N ALA A 210 -13.60 15.20 23.72
CA ALA A 210 -15.02 14.93 23.82
C ALA A 210 -15.38 14.23 25.14
N LEU A 211 -14.56 13.25 25.57
CA LEU A 211 -14.71 12.60 26.87
C LEU A 211 -14.49 13.56 28.04
N THR A 212 -13.52 14.48 27.93
CA THR A 212 -13.30 15.53 28.94
C THR A 212 -14.51 16.44 29.04
N ALA A 213 -15.07 16.88 27.91
CA ALA A 213 -16.26 17.74 27.89
C ALA A 213 -17.49 17.05 28.49
N ILE A 214 -17.69 15.76 28.20
CA ILE A 214 -18.73 14.93 28.83
C ILE A 214 -18.54 14.88 30.35
N ASN A 215 -17.32 14.54 30.80
CA ASN A 215 -17.01 14.41 32.22
C ASN A 215 -17.18 15.74 32.96
N ASP A 216 -16.66 16.84 32.41
CA ASP A 216 -16.76 18.17 33.02
C ASP A 216 -18.22 18.64 33.10
N THR A 217 -19.04 18.34 32.08
CA THR A 217 -20.47 18.66 32.10
C THR A 217 -21.21 17.86 33.17
N ILE A 218 -20.98 16.55 33.25
CA ILE A 218 -21.61 15.71 34.28
C ILE A 218 -21.17 16.17 35.69
N ALA A 219 -19.90 16.51 35.87
CA ALA A 219 -19.38 16.99 37.15
C ALA A 219 -19.96 18.34 37.57
N THR A 220 -20.34 19.21 36.62
CA THR A 220 -20.84 20.57 36.89
C THR A 220 -22.36 20.67 36.89
N GLN A 221 -23.06 19.94 36.03
CA GLN A 221 -24.50 20.00 35.80
C GLN A 221 -25.26 18.74 36.26
N GLY A 222 -24.54 17.69 36.68
CA GLY A 222 -25.11 16.42 37.16
C GLY A 222 -25.57 15.47 36.06
N SER A 223 -25.93 15.98 34.87
CA SER A 223 -26.35 15.18 33.71
C SER A 223 -26.04 15.89 32.39
N ILE A 224 -26.21 15.19 31.26
CA ILE A 224 -26.15 15.76 29.92
C ILE A 224 -27.55 15.70 29.33
N GLU A 225 -28.08 16.84 28.88
CA GLU A 225 -29.36 16.87 28.18
C GLU A 225 -29.20 16.33 26.75
N PHE A 226 -30.02 15.34 26.41
CA PHE A 226 -30.15 14.81 25.06
C PHE A 226 -31.49 15.24 24.46
N GLY A 227 -31.45 15.77 23.23
CA GLY A 227 -32.62 16.18 22.48
C GLY A 227 -32.71 15.45 21.14
N SER A 228 -33.60 15.94 20.28
CA SER A 228 -33.76 15.44 18.92
C SER A 228 -32.67 15.95 17.96
N GLU A 229 -31.72 16.77 18.41
CA GLU A 229 -30.66 17.34 17.59
C GLU A 229 -29.27 16.76 17.88
N SER A 230 -28.30 17.09 17.03
CA SER A 230 -26.90 16.69 17.26
C SER A 230 -26.34 17.36 18.53
N ASN A 231 -25.57 16.61 19.31
CA ASN A 231 -25.12 17.04 20.63
C ASN A 231 -23.69 17.62 20.57
N PHE A 232 -23.57 18.91 20.89
CA PHE A 232 -22.29 19.62 20.85
C PHE A 232 -21.38 19.28 22.04
N ILE A 233 -21.92 18.95 23.20
CA ILE A 233 -21.14 18.59 24.40
C ILE A 233 -20.38 17.30 24.14
N THR A 234 -21.07 16.27 23.67
CA THR A 234 -20.47 14.98 23.31
C THR A 234 -19.59 15.05 22.07
N SER A 235 -19.56 16.18 21.37
CA SER A 235 -18.60 16.46 20.29
C SER A 235 -17.37 17.23 20.76
N GLY A 236 -17.24 17.52 22.06
CA GLY A 236 -16.15 18.37 22.57
C GLY A 236 -16.30 19.84 22.19
N GLY A 237 -17.55 20.32 22.08
CA GLY A 237 -17.87 21.71 21.79
C GLY A 237 -17.70 22.12 20.32
N PHE A 238 -17.52 21.18 19.40
CA PHE A 238 -17.33 21.47 17.98
C PHE A 238 -18.07 20.48 17.07
N GLY A 239 -18.83 21.03 16.12
CA GLY A 239 -19.35 20.36 14.92
C GLY A 239 -19.56 18.83 15.02
N PRO A 240 -20.69 18.35 15.56
CA PRO A 240 -20.95 16.92 15.77
C PRO A 240 -20.79 16.07 14.50
N VAL A 241 -21.16 16.63 13.34
CA VAL A 241 -21.00 15.97 12.04
C VAL A 241 -19.53 15.78 11.67
N GLN A 242 -18.69 16.78 11.90
CA GLN A 242 -17.26 16.75 11.62
C GLN A 242 -16.52 15.81 12.58
N VAL A 243 -16.84 15.86 13.87
CA VAL A 243 -16.27 14.97 14.88
C VAL A 243 -16.65 13.51 14.59
N SER A 244 -17.94 13.26 14.33
CA SER A 244 -18.42 11.94 13.90
C SER A 244 -17.68 11.44 12.65
N SER A 245 -17.39 12.32 11.69
CA SER A 245 -16.66 11.95 10.48
C SER A 245 -15.25 11.44 10.78
N VAL A 246 -14.50 12.09 11.68
CA VAL A 246 -13.15 11.62 12.06
C VAL A 246 -13.20 10.38 12.95
N MET A 247 -14.20 10.26 13.83
CA MET A 247 -14.41 9.02 14.60
C MET A 247 -14.76 7.85 13.68
N GLY A 248 -15.63 8.05 12.69
CA GLY A 248 -15.93 7.02 11.68
C GLY A 248 -14.69 6.56 10.92
N LEU A 249 -13.82 7.49 10.50
CA LEU A 249 -12.54 7.16 9.86
C LEU A 249 -11.59 6.42 10.80
N THR A 250 -11.56 6.79 12.08
CA THR A 250 -10.80 6.11 13.14
C THR A 250 -11.26 4.66 13.29
N VAL A 251 -12.58 4.43 13.36
CA VAL A 251 -13.18 3.09 13.42
C VAL A 251 -12.80 2.28 12.18
N LEU A 252 -12.92 2.87 10.98
CA LEU A 252 -12.56 2.20 9.73
C LEU A 252 -11.08 1.79 9.72
N ALA A 253 -10.18 2.71 10.06
CA ALA A 253 -8.75 2.45 10.12
C ALA A 253 -8.42 1.36 11.15
N ALA A 254 -9.06 1.37 12.32
CA ALA A 254 -8.87 0.39 13.37
C ALA A 254 -9.38 -1.01 13.00
N ILE A 255 -10.52 -1.12 12.30
CA ILE A 255 -11.00 -2.41 11.77
C ILE A 255 -10.06 -2.94 10.68
N LEU A 256 -9.60 -2.07 9.77
CA LEU A 256 -8.60 -2.46 8.77
C LEU A 256 -7.28 -2.90 9.43
N LEU A 257 -6.86 -2.26 10.52
CA LEU A 257 -5.71 -2.71 11.32
C LEU A 257 -5.96 -4.08 11.94
N PHE A 258 -7.12 -4.32 12.53
CA PHE A 258 -7.46 -5.62 13.12
C PHE A 258 -7.35 -6.76 12.11
N LEU A 259 -7.69 -6.50 10.85
CA LEU A 259 -7.60 -7.44 9.73
C LEU A 259 -6.18 -7.64 9.17
N ASN A 260 -5.31 -6.62 9.26
CA ASN A 260 -4.00 -6.61 8.60
C ASN A 260 -2.81 -6.71 9.56
N GLU A 261 -3.00 -6.47 10.87
CA GLU A 261 -1.93 -6.58 11.87
C GLU A 261 -1.58 -8.04 12.17
N VAL A 262 -0.29 -8.25 12.37
CA VAL A 262 0.28 -9.56 12.71
C VAL A 262 0.41 -9.73 14.23
N ASP A 263 0.67 -8.63 14.93
CA ASP A 263 0.86 -8.61 16.38
C ASP A 263 -0.48 -8.63 17.14
N LEU A 264 -0.67 -9.61 18.02
CA LEU A 264 -1.93 -9.80 18.75
C LEU A 264 -2.26 -8.61 19.66
N VAL A 265 -1.28 -8.06 20.37
CA VAL A 265 -1.49 -6.94 21.29
C VAL A 265 -1.92 -5.69 20.51
N ALA A 266 -1.27 -5.40 19.39
CA ALA A 266 -1.64 -4.32 18.48
C ALA A 266 -3.07 -4.51 17.92
N ARG A 267 -3.50 -5.75 17.62
CA ARG A 267 -4.88 -6.03 17.21
C ARG A 267 -5.88 -5.73 18.32
N ILE A 268 -5.59 -6.12 19.56
CA ILE A 268 -6.45 -5.82 20.73
C ILE A 268 -6.55 -4.31 20.94
N MET A 269 -5.43 -3.58 20.85
CA MET A 269 -5.43 -2.12 20.95
C MET A 269 -6.27 -1.46 19.85
N ALA A 270 -6.17 -1.95 18.60
CA ALA A 270 -7.00 -1.45 17.51
C ALA A 270 -8.50 -1.72 17.76
N ALA A 271 -8.86 -2.91 18.23
CA ALA A 271 -10.24 -3.24 18.58
C ALA A 271 -10.80 -2.35 19.71
N GLY A 272 -10.00 -2.10 20.76
CA GLY A 272 -10.38 -1.19 21.85
C GLY A 272 -10.60 0.24 21.36
N LEU A 273 -9.73 0.74 20.48
CA LEU A 273 -9.88 2.06 19.89
C LEU A 273 -11.11 2.15 18.96
N ALA A 274 -11.39 1.10 18.17
CA ALA A 274 -12.60 1.02 17.35
C ALA A 274 -13.86 1.06 18.21
N PHE A 275 -13.87 0.35 19.34
CA PHE A 275 -14.98 0.36 20.29
C PHE A 275 -15.22 1.77 20.86
N LEU A 276 -14.17 2.41 21.41
CA LEU A 276 -14.28 3.75 21.99
C LEU A 276 -14.71 4.79 20.96
N ALA A 277 -14.11 4.78 19.76
CA ALA A 277 -14.47 5.71 18.70
C ALA A 277 -15.91 5.48 18.16
N THR A 278 -16.41 4.23 18.18
CA THR A 278 -17.81 3.93 17.82
C THR A 278 -18.77 4.52 18.83
N VAL A 279 -18.55 4.26 20.13
CA VAL A 279 -19.35 4.83 21.22
C VAL A 279 -19.35 6.36 21.13
N GLN A 280 -18.17 6.97 20.97
CA GLN A 280 -18.04 8.41 20.86
C GLN A 280 -18.74 8.98 19.64
N SER A 281 -18.60 8.35 18.46
CA SER A 281 -19.28 8.81 17.25
C SER A 281 -20.79 8.80 17.42
N LEU A 282 -21.35 7.77 18.04
CA LEU A 282 -22.80 7.66 18.26
C LEU A 282 -23.31 8.70 19.26
N LEU A 283 -22.55 8.96 20.33
CA LEU A 283 -22.88 9.99 21.33
C LEU A 283 -22.96 11.40 20.76
N THR A 284 -22.30 11.69 19.62
CA THR A 284 -22.44 12.99 18.93
C THR A 284 -23.86 13.24 18.37
N PHE A 285 -24.73 12.23 18.33
CA PHE A 285 -26.06 12.30 17.71
C PHE A 285 -25.97 12.75 16.24
N SER A 286 -24.88 12.33 15.57
CA SER A 286 -24.68 12.47 14.13
C SER A 286 -24.50 11.11 13.48
N ARG A 287 -25.29 10.86 12.43
CA ARG A 287 -25.34 9.60 11.69
C ARG A 287 -24.12 9.41 10.76
N GLY A 288 -23.62 10.48 10.17
CA GLY A 288 -22.73 10.43 9.00
C GLY A 288 -21.52 9.52 9.08
N GLY A 289 -20.70 9.71 10.12
CA GLY A 289 -19.45 8.96 10.26
C GLY A 289 -19.66 7.47 10.35
N MET A 290 -20.60 7.02 11.19
CA MET A 290 -20.90 5.59 11.35
C MET A 290 -21.62 5.00 10.13
N PHE A 291 -22.51 5.75 9.49
CA PHE A 291 -23.15 5.31 8.25
C PHE A 291 -22.12 5.14 7.12
N ALA A 292 -21.20 6.08 6.94
CA ALA A 292 -20.12 5.95 5.97
C ALA A 292 -19.20 4.76 6.27
N THR A 293 -18.88 4.53 7.55
CA THR A 293 -18.12 3.36 7.98
C THR A 293 -18.87 2.05 7.70
N ALA A 294 -20.17 1.97 7.99
CA ALA A 294 -20.97 0.79 7.68
C ALA A 294 -21.02 0.50 6.17
N ILE A 295 -21.23 1.53 5.34
CA ILE A 295 -21.19 1.42 3.86
C ILE A 295 -19.81 0.91 3.40
N ALA A 296 -18.73 1.46 3.96
CA ALA A 296 -17.37 1.04 3.62
C ALA A 296 -17.07 -0.42 4.01
N LEU A 297 -17.57 -0.89 5.17
CA LEU A 297 -17.43 -2.28 5.60
C LEU A 297 -18.25 -3.23 4.73
N GLY A 298 -19.47 -2.84 4.33
CA GLY A 298 -20.26 -3.61 3.36
C GLY A 298 -19.54 -3.71 2.01
N ALA A 299 -18.97 -2.61 1.54
CA ALA A 299 -18.17 -2.58 0.32
C ALA A 299 -16.89 -3.44 0.42
N LEU A 300 -16.26 -3.49 1.60
CA LEU A 300 -15.11 -4.36 1.89
C LEU A 300 -15.47 -5.85 1.78
N VAL A 301 -16.63 -6.26 2.32
CA VAL A 301 -17.14 -7.64 2.20
C VAL A 301 -17.31 -8.02 0.73
N ILE A 302 -17.89 -7.13 -0.07
CA ILE A 302 -18.11 -7.34 -1.52
C ILE A 302 -16.77 -7.42 -2.26
N ALA A 303 -15.82 -6.53 -1.94
CA ALA A 303 -14.52 -6.46 -2.59
C ALA A 303 -13.65 -7.71 -2.37
N GLN A 304 -13.90 -8.45 -1.28
CA GLN A 304 -13.22 -9.71 -0.96
C GLN A 304 -13.85 -10.95 -1.62
N SER A 305 -14.83 -10.77 -2.50
CA SER A 305 -15.58 -11.87 -3.16
C SER A 305 -14.71 -12.88 -3.92
N THR A 306 -13.50 -12.50 -4.33
CA THR A 306 -12.55 -13.36 -5.05
C THR A 306 -11.72 -14.28 -4.13
N SER A 307 -11.68 -14.02 -2.81
CA SER A 307 -10.98 -14.87 -1.83
C SER A 307 -11.99 -15.44 -0.85
N ARG A 308 -12.28 -16.75 -0.93
CA ARG A 308 -13.27 -17.39 -0.03
C ARG A 308 -12.88 -17.23 1.44
N ASP A 309 -11.60 -17.40 1.77
CA ASP A 309 -11.11 -17.27 3.15
C ASP A 309 -11.03 -15.81 3.60
N GLY A 310 -10.57 -14.91 2.73
CA GLY A 310 -10.57 -13.48 3.00
C GLY A 310 -11.98 -12.95 3.26
N ARG A 311 -12.96 -13.39 2.46
CA ARG A 311 -14.37 -13.04 2.63
C ARG A 311 -14.93 -13.56 3.95
N ARG A 312 -14.69 -14.82 4.31
CA ARG A 312 -15.13 -15.40 5.59
C ARG A 312 -14.58 -14.62 6.79
N LYS A 313 -13.28 -14.31 6.78
CA LYS A 313 -12.63 -13.52 7.84
C LYS A 313 -13.25 -12.13 7.98
N VAL A 314 -13.47 -11.43 6.87
CA VAL A 314 -14.09 -10.09 6.89
C VAL A 314 -15.53 -10.16 7.36
N ILE A 315 -16.34 -11.11 6.87
CA ILE A 315 -17.73 -11.30 7.33
C ILE A 315 -17.77 -11.55 8.84
N LEU A 316 -16.89 -12.40 9.37
CA LEU A 316 -16.83 -12.68 10.79
C LEU A 316 -16.51 -11.41 11.59
N VAL A 317 -15.46 -10.67 11.21
CA VAL A 317 -15.04 -9.46 11.94
C VAL A 317 -16.11 -8.37 11.86
N VAL A 318 -16.68 -8.12 10.69
CA VAL A 318 -17.74 -7.13 10.49
C VAL A 318 -19.02 -7.55 11.22
N GLY A 319 -19.37 -8.84 11.18
CA GLY A 319 -20.51 -9.40 11.89
C GLY A 319 -20.38 -9.27 13.41
N VAL A 320 -19.21 -9.58 13.96
CA VAL A 320 -18.91 -9.37 15.39
C VAL A 320 -18.98 -7.89 15.75
N ALA A 321 -18.37 -7.01 14.94
CA ALA A 321 -18.44 -5.56 15.19
C ALA A 321 -19.88 -5.05 15.18
N PHE A 322 -20.72 -5.51 14.25
CA PHE A 322 -22.14 -5.16 14.20
C PHE A 322 -22.91 -5.73 15.38
N ALA A 323 -22.65 -6.98 15.78
CA ALA A 323 -23.29 -7.60 16.94
C ALA A 323 -22.93 -6.86 18.24
N VAL A 324 -21.66 -6.49 18.43
CA VAL A 324 -21.23 -5.65 19.56
C VAL A 324 -21.93 -4.29 19.51
N GLY A 325 -21.98 -3.65 18.35
CA GLY A 325 -22.72 -2.40 18.16
C GLY A 325 -24.19 -2.51 18.57
N TYR A 326 -24.89 -3.50 18.03
CA TYR A 326 -26.34 -3.66 18.17
C TYR A 326 -26.76 -4.20 19.55
N TYR A 327 -26.09 -5.23 20.07
CA TYR A 327 -26.48 -5.88 21.32
C TYR A 327 -25.80 -5.31 22.56
N LEU A 328 -24.61 -4.72 22.44
CA LEU A 328 -23.87 -4.18 23.59
C LEU A 328 -23.95 -2.65 23.69
N ILE A 329 -23.65 -1.96 22.59
CA ILE A 329 -23.49 -0.49 22.59
C ILE A 329 -24.84 0.22 22.54
N VAL A 330 -25.69 -0.07 21.55
CA VAL A 330 -26.97 0.63 21.34
C VAL A 330 -27.87 0.62 22.58
N PRO A 331 -28.12 -0.52 23.27
CA PRO A 331 -28.98 -0.53 24.45
C PRO A 331 -28.42 0.31 25.62
N ARG A 332 -27.09 0.33 25.77
CA ARG A 332 -26.43 1.14 26.81
C ARG A 332 -26.47 2.63 26.50
N LEU A 333 -26.31 3.00 25.22
CA LEU A 333 -26.44 4.39 24.80
C LEU A 333 -27.87 4.87 24.93
N ASP A 334 -28.84 4.03 24.58
CA ASP A 334 -30.26 4.36 24.73
C ASP A 334 -30.64 4.57 26.20
N ALA A 335 -30.19 3.69 27.09
CA ALA A 335 -30.35 3.86 28.53
C ALA A 335 -29.62 5.11 29.06
N PHE A 336 -28.40 5.39 28.58
CA PHE A 336 -27.64 6.58 28.98
C PHE A 336 -28.25 7.91 28.50
N THR A 337 -29.09 7.86 27.47
CA THR A 337 -29.71 9.05 26.85
C THR A 337 -31.20 9.14 27.12
N ASP A 338 -31.71 8.39 28.10
CA ASP A 338 -33.13 8.33 28.46
C ASP A 338 -34.06 8.07 27.25
N GLY A 339 -33.66 7.17 26.35
CA GLY A 339 -34.41 6.78 25.16
C GLY A 339 -34.28 7.72 23.95
N LYS A 340 -33.57 8.85 24.11
CA LYS A 340 -33.40 9.85 23.03
C LYS A 340 -32.52 9.35 21.89
N PHE A 341 -31.64 8.39 22.15
CA PHE A 341 -30.84 7.77 21.11
C PHE A 341 -31.71 7.05 20.07
N LYS A 342 -32.61 6.15 20.47
CA LYS A 342 -33.50 5.50 19.51
C LYS A 342 -34.41 6.50 18.79
N GLU A 343 -35.01 7.45 19.51
CA GLU A 343 -35.87 8.49 18.93
C GLU A 343 -35.16 9.22 17.77
N ARG A 344 -33.89 9.59 17.94
CA ARG A 344 -33.10 10.28 16.90
C ARG A 344 -32.70 9.39 15.73
N PHE A 345 -32.42 8.11 15.96
CA PHE A 345 -31.87 7.22 14.92
C PHE A 345 -32.94 6.39 14.19
N GLU A 346 -34.14 6.25 14.76
CA GLU A 346 -35.32 5.64 14.12
C GLU A 346 -36.08 6.64 13.23
N ASP A 347 -36.05 7.94 13.57
CA ASP A 347 -36.58 8.98 12.70
C ASP A 347 -35.68 9.19 11.45
N THR A 348 -36.08 8.54 10.36
CA THR A 348 -35.45 8.66 9.04
C THR A 348 -35.87 9.90 8.29
N SER A 349 -36.88 10.64 8.78
CA SER A 349 -37.19 11.96 8.25
C SER A 349 -36.00 12.87 8.55
N SER A 350 -35.53 13.56 7.51
CA SER A 350 -34.49 14.55 7.70
C SER A 350 -34.89 15.75 6.88
N GLY A 351 -34.73 16.96 7.43
CA GLY A 351 -34.82 18.20 6.66
C GLY A 351 -33.82 18.28 5.48
N ARG A 352 -33.07 17.19 5.22
CA ARG A 352 -32.02 17.11 4.21
C ARG A 352 -32.47 16.95 2.78
N THR A 353 -33.64 16.34 2.58
CA THR A 353 -34.28 16.30 1.26
C THR A 353 -34.66 17.71 0.81
N GLY A 354 -35.15 18.55 1.73
CA GLY A 354 -35.50 19.96 1.46
C GLY A 354 -34.33 20.78 0.91
N LEU A 355 -33.17 20.81 1.59
CA LEU A 355 -32.07 21.65 1.06
C LEU A 355 -31.37 21.06 -0.18
N ALA A 356 -31.45 19.74 -0.41
CA ALA A 356 -30.97 19.14 -1.66
C ALA A 356 -31.88 19.56 -2.83
N THR A 357 -33.19 19.58 -2.63
CA THR A 357 -34.15 20.11 -3.61
C THR A 357 -33.88 21.59 -3.89
N ASN A 358 -33.62 22.40 -2.86
CA ASN A 358 -33.28 23.81 -3.04
C ASN A 358 -31.99 24.01 -3.85
N ASP A 359 -30.95 23.20 -3.62
CA ASP A 359 -29.72 23.24 -4.43
C ASP A 359 -30.01 22.93 -5.91
N VAL A 360 -30.87 21.96 -6.19
CA VAL A 360 -31.28 21.62 -7.55
C VAL A 360 -32.09 22.75 -8.20
N GLU A 361 -32.94 23.44 -7.44
CA GLU A 361 -33.68 24.63 -7.92
C GLU A 361 -32.76 25.81 -8.21
N ILE A 362 -31.76 26.06 -7.36
CA ILE A 362 -30.70 27.05 -7.62
C ILE A 362 -29.96 26.71 -8.92
N PHE A 363 -29.60 25.44 -9.12
CA PHE A 363 -28.96 24.99 -10.36
C PHE A 363 -29.84 25.25 -11.60
N LYS A 364 -31.13 24.91 -11.54
CA LYS A 364 -32.08 25.13 -12.64
C LYS A 364 -32.20 26.61 -13.03
N SER A 365 -32.07 27.52 -12.07
CA SER A 365 -32.12 28.97 -12.30
C SER A 365 -30.77 29.58 -12.71
N HIS A 366 -29.65 28.89 -12.43
CA HIS A 366 -28.29 29.39 -12.65
C HIS A 366 -27.40 28.38 -13.40
N LEU A 367 -27.88 27.89 -14.56
CA LEU A 367 -27.26 26.77 -15.27
C LEU A 367 -25.79 27.00 -15.67
N ALA A 368 -25.41 28.19 -16.11
CA ALA A 368 -24.08 28.41 -16.68
C ALA A 368 -22.96 28.34 -15.61
N PHE A 369 -22.90 29.34 -14.73
CA PHE A 369 -21.82 29.50 -13.74
C PHE A 369 -22.24 29.16 -12.30
N GLY A 370 -23.50 28.77 -12.07
CA GLY A 370 -24.06 28.66 -10.73
C GLY A 370 -24.16 30.02 -10.02
N VAL A 371 -24.41 29.98 -8.72
CA VAL A 371 -24.43 31.20 -7.86
C VAL A 371 -23.04 31.61 -7.35
N GLY A 372 -22.01 30.84 -7.69
CA GLY A 372 -20.64 31.03 -7.23
C GLY A 372 -20.28 30.14 -6.03
N PRO A 373 -18.99 29.75 -5.92
CA PRO A 373 -18.48 28.94 -4.82
C PRO A 373 -18.80 29.56 -3.45
N GLY A 374 -19.44 28.77 -2.59
CA GLY A 374 -19.82 29.13 -1.22
C GLY A 374 -21.06 30.00 -1.11
N MET A 375 -21.76 30.27 -2.23
CA MET A 375 -22.90 31.18 -2.28
C MET A 375 -24.27 30.51 -2.20
N SER A 376 -24.33 29.18 -2.32
CA SER A 376 -25.59 28.41 -2.26
C SER A 376 -26.40 28.68 -0.98
N ARG A 377 -25.72 28.82 0.17
CA ARG A 377 -26.37 29.14 1.45
C ARG A 377 -26.90 30.58 1.52
N TYR A 378 -26.24 31.53 0.85
CA TYR A 378 -26.63 32.95 0.84
C TYR A 378 -27.69 33.27 -0.23
N SER A 379 -27.99 32.30 -1.09
CA SER A 379 -29.11 32.40 -2.04
C SER A 379 -30.45 32.01 -1.38
N ARG A 380 -30.42 31.51 -0.14
CA ARG A 380 -31.59 31.10 0.65
C ARG A 380 -31.96 32.13 1.72
N LEU A 381 -30.96 32.77 2.34
CA LEU A 381 -31.09 33.99 3.15
C LEU A 381 -30.16 35.10 2.62
N PRO A 382 -30.63 36.37 2.51
CA PRO A 382 -29.79 37.48 2.06
C PRO A 382 -28.49 37.63 2.87
N TYR A 383 -27.38 37.85 2.17
CA TYR A 383 -26.03 37.92 2.75
C TYR A 383 -25.91 38.90 3.94
N ASP A 384 -26.54 40.08 3.83
CA ASP A 384 -26.52 41.11 4.87
C ASP A 384 -27.27 40.67 6.14
N LEU A 385 -28.34 39.90 5.97
CA LEU A 385 -29.09 39.31 7.09
C LEU A 385 -28.25 38.29 7.85
N CYS A 386 -27.40 37.53 7.14
CA CYS A 386 -26.47 36.58 7.74
C CYS A 386 -25.31 37.23 8.49
N GLN A 387 -24.88 38.43 8.10
CA GLN A 387 -23.88 39.17 8.85
C GLN A 387 -24.46 39.79 10.13
N LEU A 388 -25.72 40.23 10.09
CA LEU A 388 -26.41 40.87 11.21
C LEU A 388 -26.97 39.86 12.22
N ARG A 389 -27.39 38.67 11.77
CA ARG A 389 -27.99 37.60 12.59
C ARG A 389 -27.30 36.26 12.34
N THR A 390 -26.15 36.10 12.99
CA THR A 390 -25.35 34.87 12.95
C THR A 390 -26.09 33.64 13.46
N ASP A 391 -27.07 33.81 14.35
CA ASP A 391 -27.97 32.77 14.88
C ASP A 391 -28.89 32.17 13.81
N LYS A 392 -29.52 33.03 12.97
CA LYS A 392 -30.42 32.57 11.91
C LYS A 392 -29.68 31.88 10.77
N CYS A 393 -28.49 32.36 10.40
CA CYS A 393 -27.68 31.72 9.36
C CYS A 393 -26.82 30.55 9.84
N ALA A 394 -26.63 30.38 11.15
CA ALA A 394 -26.11 29.13 11.71
C ALA A 394 -27.14 27.99 11.62
N ASN A 395 -28.43 28.33 11.72
CA ASN A 395 -29.55 27.39 11.64
C ASN A 395 -29.96 27.01 10.21
N GLU A 396 -29.68 27.87 9.21
CA GLU A 396 -29.80 27.47 7.81
C GLU A 396 -28.63 26.58 7.39
N GLY A 397 -28.87 25.27 7.41
CA GLY A 397 -27.89 24.26 7.06
C GLY A 397 -27.18 24.59 5.74
N SER A 398 -25.84 24.62 5.75
CA SER A 398 -25.10 24.63 4.49
C SER A 398 -25.47 23.38 3.68
N SER A 399 -25.68 23.59 2.37
CA SER A 399 -25.85 22.61 1.27
C SER A 399 -25.58 21.14 1.66
N HIS A 400 -26.54 20.24 1.45
CA HIS A 400 -26.52 18.94 2.12
C HIS A 400 -25.56 17.90 1.57
N THR A 401 -25.19 17.99 0.30
CA THR A 401 -24.21 17.08 -0.30
C THR A 401 -23.18 17.89 -1.06
N GLU A 402 -21.98 17.34 -1.19
CA GLU A 402 -20.94 17.91 -2.04
C GLU A 402 -21.43 18.03 -3.49
N PHE A 403 -22.22 17.06 -3.95
CA PHE A 403 -22.68 16.96 -5.34
C PHE A 403 -23.77 17.98 -5.66
N THR A 404 -24.81 18.11 -4.83
CA THR A 404 -25.85 19.12 -5.02
C THR A 404 -25.29 20.54 -4.86
N ARG A 405 -24.32 20.72 -3.95
CA ARG A 405 -23.57 21.97 -3.83
C ARG A 405 -22.78 22.28 -5.10
N MET A 406 -22.09 21.28 -5.67
CA MET A 406 -21.35 21.47 -6.92
C MET A 406 -22.27 21.95 -8.04
N LEU A 407 -23.48 21.39 -8.14
CA LEU A 407 -24.48 21.84 -9.10
C LEU A 407 -24.91 23.29 -8.85
N SER A 408 -25.33 23.63 -7.62
CA SER A 408 -25.85 24.96 -7.31
C SER A 408 -24.79 26.06 -7.42
N GLU A 409 -23.57 25.79 -6.96
CA GLU A 409 -22.49 26.78 -6.89
C GLU A 409 -21.70 26.94 -8.20
N HIS A 410 -21.67 25.92 -9.07
CA HIS A 410 -20.81 25.92 -10.27
C HIS A 410 -21.56 25.66 -11.58
N GLY A 411 -22.88 25.43 -11.56
CA GLY A 411 -23.66 25.22 -12.79
C GLY A 411 -23.24 23.97 -13.57
N LEU A 412 -23.22 24.08 -14.91
CA LEU A 412 -22.83 23.02 -15.83
C LEU A 412 -21.39 22.55 -15.62
N ALA A 413 -20.49 23.45 -15.20
CA ALA A 413 -19.12 23.08 -14.86
C ALA A 413 -19.07 22.21 -13.59
N GLY A 414 -19.98 22.44 -12.65
CA GLY A 414 -20.24 21.56 -11.50
C GLY A 414 -20.70 20.16 -11.93
N LEU A 415 -21.68 20.08 -12.84
CA LEU A 415 -22.12 18.79 -13.41
C LEU A 415 -20.96 18.05 -14.09
N GLY A 416 -20.16 18.76 -14.90
CA GLY A 416 -18.95 18.21 -15.51
C GLY A 416 -17.95 17.70 -14.48
N SER A 417 -17.75 18.44 -13.38
CA SER A 417 -16.89 18.04 -12.27
C SER A 417 -17.36 16.74 -11.61
N ILE A 418 -18.68 16.55 -11.43
CA ILE A 418 -19.25 15.30 -10.90
C ILE A 418 -18.97 14.12 -11.84
N VAL A 419 -19.10 14.31 -13.16
CA VAL A 419 -18.79 13.26 -14.16
C VAL A 419 -17.30 12.90 -14.13
N VAL A 420 -16.41 13.90 -14.07
CA VAL A 420 -14.96 13.66 -13.97
C VAL A 420 -14.60 12.99 -12.64
N PHE A 421 -15.28 13.33 -11.54
CA PHE A 421 -15.13 12.67 -10.26
C PHE A 421 -15.53 11.19 -10.31
N ALA A 422 -16.64 10.85 -10.97
CA ALA A 422 -17.03 9.46 -11.20
C ALA A 422 -15.97 8.71 -12.05
N ALA A 423 -15.40 9.38 -13.04
CA ALA A 423 -14.28 8.83 -13.82
C ALA A 423 -13.02 8.60 -12.94
N LEU A 424 -12.72 9.50 -11.99
CA LEU A 424 -11.64 9.29 -11.01
C LEU A 424 -11.89 8.05 -10.15
N SER A 425 -13.11 7.86 -9.64
CA SER A 425 -13.49 6.67 -8.88
C SER A 425 -13.28 5.38 -9.68
N LEU A 426 -13.67 5.38 -10.96
CA LEU A 426 -13.46 4.25 -11.86
C LEU A 426 -11.97 4.01 -12.16
N GLN A 427 -11.18 5.08 -12.32
CA GLN A 427 -9.73 4.98 -12.51
C GLN A 427 -9.03 4.39 -11.28
N ALA A 428 -9.43 4.78 -10.07
CA ALA A 428 -8.92 4.19 -8.83
C ALA A 428 -9.20 2.68 -8.80
N TYR A 429 -10.46 2.28 -9.05
CA TYR A 429 -10.87 0.88 -9.06
C TYR A 429 -10.12 0.05 -10.12
N ARG A 430 -10.01 0.54 -11.35
CA ARG A 430 -9.31 -0.18 -12.43
C ARG A 430 -7.83 -0.39 -12.13
N ARG A 431 -7.18 0.54 -11.43
CA ARG A 431 -5.76 0.45 -11.07
C ARG A 431 -5.47 -0.33 -9.80
N SER A 432 -6.50 -0.65 -9.00
CA SER A 432 -6.28 -1.14 -7.64
C SER A 432 -5.57 -2.48 -7.59
N GLY A 433 -5.71 -3.33 -8.63
CA GLY A 433 -5.07 -4.64 -8.69
C GLY A 433 -5.31 -5.46 -7.41
N THR A 434 -4.24 -5.91 -6.77
CA THR A 434 -4.25 -6.64 -5.48
C THR A 434 -4.76 -5.81 -4.30
N SER A 435 -4.77 -4.47 -4.41
CA SER A 435 -5.25 -3.54 -3.39
C SER A 435 -6.73 -3.19 -3.53
N ARG A 436 -7.51 -4.01 -4.26
CA ARG A 436 -8.94 -3.76 -4.54
C ARG A 436 -9.77 -3.56 -3.28
N ALA A 437 -9.53 -4.36 -2.24
CA ALA A 437 -10.22 -4.24 -0.96
C ALA A 437 -10.01 -2.85 -0.32
N THR A 438 -8.75 -2.40 -0.21
CA THR A 438 -8.41 -1.06 0.27
C THR A 438 -9.05 0.04 -0.58
N CYS A 439 -8.92 -0.07 -1.90
CA CYS A 439 -9.48 0.92 -2.84
C CYS A 439 -10.98 1.10 -2.65
N VAL A 440 -11.74 0.00 -2.72
CA VAL A 440 -13.21 0.05 -2.63
C VAL A 440 -13.67 0.55 -1.27
N THR A 441 -12.98 0.16 -0.19
CA THR A 441 -13.32 0.58 1.17
C THR A 441 -13.17 2.09 1.37
N PHE A 442 -12.02 2.65 1.00
CA PHE A 442 -11.76 4.09 1.14
C PHE A 442 -12.59 4.95 0.17
N LEU A 443 -12.84 4.45 -1.04
CA LEU A 443 -13.71 5.09 -2.02
C LEU A 443 -15.16 5.15 -1.51
N ALA A 444 -15.69 4.02 -1.03
CA ALA A 444 -17.04 3.95 -0.47
C ALA A 444 -17.20 4.89 0.73
N TRP A 445 -16.21 4.91 1.64
CA TRP A 445 -16.23 5.81 2.79
C TRP A 445 -16.22 7.29 2.38
N GLY A 446 -15.28 7.68 1.51
CA GLY A 446 -15.14 9.07 1.05
C GLY A 446 -16.37 9.58 0.33
N VAL A 447 -16.93 8.79 -0.59
CA VAL A 447 -18.16 9.16 -1.33
C VAL A 447 -19.36 9.25 -0.39
N ALA A 448 -19.53 8.29 0.53
CA ALA A 448 -20.62 8.35 1.51
C ALA A 448 -20.55 9.61 2.36
N GLN A 449 -19.34 10.06 2.74
CA GLN A 449 -19.16 11.29 3.50
C GLN A 449 -19.39 12.55 2.68
N MET A 450 -19.11 12.54 1.38
CA MET A 450 -19.48 13.65 0.49
C MET A 450 -21.00 13.83 0.39
N PHE A 451 -21.79 12.76 0.56
CA PHE A 451 -23.25 12.86 0.68
C PHE A 451 -23.73 13.39 2.04
N TYR A 452 -22.96 13.23 3.12
CA TYR A 452 -23.44 13.56 4.47
C TYR A 452 -22.85 14.84 5.07
N ALA A 453 -21.56 15.10 4.83
CA ALA A 453 -20.76 16.11 5.53
C ALA A 453 -20.09 17.14 4.60
N ASN A 454 -20.22 16.96 3.26
CA ASN A 454 -19.44 17.65 2.23
C ASN A 454 -17.93 17.52 2.48
N MET A 455 -17.06 18.20 1.73
CA MET A 455 -15.61 18.17 2.01
C MET A 455 -15.15 19.21 3.06
N ARG A 456 -15.89 19.37 4.17
CA ARG A 456 -15.63 20.42 5.19
C ARG A 456 -14.45 20.16 6.12
N VAL A 457 -14.02 18.90 6.23
CA VAL A 457 -12.85 18.46 6.99
C VAL A 457 -11.93 17.67 6.08
N VAL A 458 -10.63 17.77 6.32
CA VAL A 458 -9.61 17.19 5.45
C VAL A 458 -9.61 15.66 5.44
N ALA A 459 -10.26 15.04 6.43
CA ALA A 459 -10.47 13.59 6.51
C ALA A 459 -11.07 13.00 5.23
N ILE A 460 -12.02 13.70 4.61
CA ILE A 460 -12.80 13.23 3.46
C ILE A 460 -11.96 13.20 2.18
N PRO A 461 -11.30 14.30 1.77
CA PRO A 461 -10.41 14.26 0.61
C PRO A 461 -9.22 13.32 0.80
N ILE A 462 -8.66 13.21 2.02
CA ILE A 462 -7.56 12.26 2.30
C ILE A 462 -8.05 10.81 2.17
N ALA A 463 -9.16 10.46 2.82
CA ALA A 463 -9.70 9.10 2.76
C ALA A 463 -10.08 8.70 1.33
N PHE A 464 -10.71 9.58 0.54
CA PHE A 464 -10.97 9.29 -0.86
C PHE A 464 -9.67 9.05 -1.63
N ALA A 465 -8.66 9.91 -1.46
CA ALA A 465 -7.40 9.76 -2.16
C ALA A 465 -6.62 8.50 -1.75
N PHE A 466 -6.84 7.97 -0.54
CA PHE A 466 -6.26 6.68 -0.12
C PHE A 466 -6.75 5.50 -0.98
N ALA A 467 -7.85 5.65 -1.72
CA ALA A 467 -8.25 4.66 -2.72
C ALA A 467 -7.23 4.46 -3.86
N PHE A 468 -6.34 5.44 -4.08
CA PHE A 468 -5.26 5.35 -5.08
C PHE A 468 -3.99 4.68 -4.55
N ILE A 469 -3.92 4.34 -3.26
CA ILE A 469 -2.79 3.63 -2.68
C ILE A 469 -2.73 2.22 -3.27
N ARG A 470 -1.58 1.88 -3.86
CA ARG A 470 -1.24 0.50 -4.21
C ARG A 470 -0.32 -0.08 -3.16
N VAL A 471 -0.75 -1.18 -2.56
CA VAL A 471 0.06 -1.99 -1.66
C VAL A 471 0.74 -3.08 -2.49
N VAL A 472 2.06 -2.97 -2.63
CA VAL A 472 2.89 -4.00 -3.28
C VAL A 472 3.13 -5.15 -2.30
N GLY A 473 3.08 -6.40 -2.76
CA GLY A 473 3.38 -7.57 -1.93
C GLY A 473 4.83 -7.57 -1.43
N PRO A 474 5.16 -8.38 -0.39
CA PRO A 474 6.51 -8.46 0.18
C PRO A 474 7.61 -8.74 -0.87
N ASP A 475 7.25 -9.45 -1.95
CA ASP A 475 8.15 -9.87 -3.03
C ASP A 475 7.97 -9.08 -4.34
N ALA A 476 7.08 -8.08 -4.35
CA ALA A 476 6.84 -7.27 -5.54
C ALA A 476 7.87 -6.14 -5.63
N ARG A 477 8.90 -6.36 -6.46
CA ARG A 477 9.75 -5.28 -6.96
C ARG A 477 8.87 -4.24 -7.69
N PRO A 478 9.21 -2.95 -7.64
CA PRO A 478 8.45 -1.88 -8.31
C PRO A 478 8.91 -1.75 -9.75
N GLY A 479 7.98 -1.79 -10.69
CA GLY A 479 8.27 -1.42 -12.07
C GLY A 479 7.52 -2.21 -13.13
N ALA A 480 6.92 -3.35 -12.78
CA ALA A 480 6.11 -4.11 -13.74
C ALA A 480 4.62 -3.71 -13.63
N PRO A 481 4.01 -3.12 -14.67
CA PRO A 481 2.56 -3.14 -14.80
C PRO A 481 2.10 -4.62 -14.85
N PRO A 482 0.99 -5.00 -14.21
CA PRO A 482 0.50 -6.38 -14.23
C PRO A 482 0.14 -6.91 -15.64
N ASP A 483 -0.04 -6.02 -16.62
CA ASP A 483 -0.63 -6.37 -17.91
C ASP A 483 0.22 -5.96 -19.14
N GLU A 484 1.46 -5.46 -18.98
CA GLU A 484 2.28 -4.97 -20.12
C GLU A 484 3.64 -5.68 -20.31
N LEU A 485 4.06 -6.58 -19.40
CA LEU A 485 5.22 -7.46 -19.66
C LEU A 485 4.90 -8.68 -20.53
N ALA A 486 3.64 -8.84 -20.95
CA ALA A 486 3.22 -9.90 -21.85
C ALA A 486 3.32 -9.53 -23.34
N ALA A 487 3.59 -8.27 -23.68
CA ALA A 487 3.74 -7.83 -25.07
C ALA A 487 4.62 -6.57 -25.16
N GLY A 488 5.91 -6.77 -25.42
CA GLY A 488 6.87 -5.69 -25.58
C GLY A 488 8.04 -6.14 -26.43
N THR A 489 7.82 -6.11 -27.74
CA THR A 489 8.86 -6.16 -28.78
C THR A 489 10.03 -5.26 -28.44
N ASP A 490 11.25 -5.72 -28.75
CA ASP A 490 12.44 -4.87 -28.79
C ASP A 490 12.14 -3.53 -29.45
N PRO A 491 12.67 -2.40 -28.93
CA PRO A 491 12.63 -1.15 -29.65
C PRO A 491 13.27 -1.37 -31.04
N PRO A 492 12.62 -0.95 -32.14
CA PRO A 492 13.18 -1.12 -33.47
C PRO A 492 14.40 -0.19 -33.58
N GLY A 493 15.60 -0.72 -33.38
CA GLY A 493 16.83 0.07 -33.51
C GLY A 493 18.13 -0.47 -32.92
N ARG A 494 18.15 -1.55 -32.11
CA ARG A 494 19.42 -2.17 -31.66
C ARG A 494 19.42 -3.67 -31.90
N ARG A 495 19.70 -4.06 -33.15
CA ARG A 495 20.11 -5.44 -33.49
C ARG A 495 21.62 -5.57 -33.24
N GLY A 496 22.00 -5.73 -31.96
CA GLY A 496 23.25 -6.41 -31.61
C GLY A 496 22.98 -7.90 -31.42
N PRO A 497 23.97 -8.79 -31.59
CA PRO A 497 23.80 -10.21 -31.30
C PRO A 497 23.39 -10.41 -29.83
N VAL A 498 22.37 -11.24 -29.61
CA VAL A 498 21.82 -11.57 -28.28
C VAL A 498 22.87 -12.34 -27.48
N SER A 499 23.53 -11.67 -26.53
CA SER A 499 24.58 -12.28 -25.71
C SER A 499 24.02 -13.11 -24.54
N VAL A 500 24.63 -14.27 -24.28
CA VAL A 500 24.27 -15.25 -23.25
C VAL A 500 25.46 -15.47 -22.34
N LEU A 501 25.25 -15.23 -21.05
CA LEU A 501 26.23 -15.47 -19.99
C LEU A 501 25.87 -16.74 -19.23
N ALA A 502 26.78 -17.71 -19.12
CA ALA A 502 26.70 -18.73 -18.10
C ALA A 502 27.35 -18.23 -16.80
N LEU A 503 26.60 -18.26 -15.71
CA LEU A 503 27.07 -17.87 -14.39
C LEU A 503 27.01 -19.06 -13.43
N ILE A 504 28.17 -19.41 -12.87
CA ILE A 504 28.37 -20.55 -11.97
C ILE A 504 28.73 -20.02 -10.58
N PRO A 505 27.79 -19.99 -9.61
CA PRO A 505 28.11 -19.61 -8.25
C PRO A 505 28.77 -20.77 -7.49
N ALA A 506 30.00 -20.58 -7.01
CA ALA A 506 30.76 -21.60 -6.30
C ALA A 506 31.47 -21.00 -5.07
N ARG A 507 30.83 -21.03 -3.90
CA ARG A 507 31.43 -20.49 -2.67
C ARG A 507 32.43 -21.45 -2.01
N GLY A 508 33.40 -20.91 -1.28
CA GLY A 508 34.37 -21.71 -0.51
C GLY A 508 33.76 -22.39 0.73
N GLY A 509 32.96 -21.64 1.49
CA GLY A 509 32.36 -22.08 2.77
C GLY A 509 31.14 -23.00 2.61
N SER A 510 31.35 -24.25 2.22
CA SER A 510 30.28 -25.26 2.17
C SER A 510 30.08 -25.96 3.52
N VAL A 511 28.85 -25.99 4.04
CA VAL A 511 28.52 -26.56 5.37
C VAL A 511 28.40 -28.09 5.34
N GLY A 512 27.67 -28.65 4.37
CA GLY A 512 27.39 -30.09 4.32
C GLY A 512 28.63 -30.93 3.95
N ILE A 513 29.31 -30.56 2.87
CA ILE A 513 30.58 -31.15 2.44
C ILE A 513 31.64 -30.04 2.45
N PRO A 514 32.68 -30.11 3.30
CA PRO A 514 33.78 -29.16 3.28
C PRO A 514 34.41 -29.07 1.88
N ARG A 515 34.66 -27.85 1.40
CA ARG A 515 35.23 -27.61 0.06
C ARG A 515 34.44 -28.29 -1.08
N LYS A 516 33.11 -28.46 -0.95
CA LYS A 516 32.21 -29.19 -1.88
C LYS A 516 32.53 -29.01 -3.37
N ASN A 517 32.76 -27.78 -3.81
CA ASN A 517 33.00 -27.45 -5.23
C ASN A 517 34.32 -28.01 -5.80
N LEU A 518 35.27 -28.42 -4.94
CA LEU A 518 36.55 -29.02 -5.32
C LEU A 518 36.61 -30.54 -5.10
N VAL A 519 35.61 -31.12 -4.43
CA VAL A 519 35.53 -32.57 -4.21
C VAL A 519 35.46 -33.29 -5.56
N LEU A 520 36.20 -34.39 -5.68
CA LEU A 520 36.20 -35.20 -6.88
C LEU A 520 34.90 -36.00 -6.97
N VAL A 521 34.22 -35.87 -8.11
CA VAL A 521 33.03 -36.64 -8.48
C VAL A 521 33.26 -37.16 -9.88
N GLY A 522 33.30 -38.48 -10.06
CA GLY A 522 33.65 -39.09 -11.35
C GLY A 522 35.09 -38.76 -11.78
N GLY A 523 35.99 -38.64 -10.81
CA GLY A 523 37.43 -38.35 -11.01
C GLY A 523 37.77 -36.90 -11.33
N ARG A 524 36.83 -35.96 -11.24
CA ARG A 524 37.05 -34.53 -11.54
C ARG A 524 36.44 -33.62 -10.47
N PRO A 525 36.99 -32.42 -10.21
CA PRO A 525 36.40 -31.48 -9.26
C PRO A 525 34.94 -31.19 -9.62
N LEU A 526 34.06 -31.12 -8.62
CA LEU A 526 32.61 -30.97 -8.84
C LEU A 526 32.25 -29.79 -9.76
N ILE A 527 32.90 -28.64 -9.58
CA ILE A 527 32.67 -27.45 -10.40
C ILE A 527 32.97 -27.68 -11.89
N ALA A 528 33.88 -28.61 -12.23
CA ALA A 528 34.29 -28.88 -13.60
C ALA A 528 33.11 -29.33 -14.47
N TRP A 529 32.17 -30.11 -13.93
CA TRP A 529 31.00 -30.56 -14.67
C TRP A 529 30.09 -29.42 -15.13
N SER A 530 30.00 -28.34 -14.34
CA SER A 530 29.21 -27.16 -14.72
C SER A 530 29.95 -26.26 -15.70
N ILE A 531 31.28 -26.13 -15.55
CA ILE A 531 32.13 -25.36 -16.47
C ILE A 531 32.14 -26.01 -17.85
N ASP A 532 32.37 -27.31 -17.92
CA ASP A 532 32.37 -28.06 -19.18
C ASP A 532 31.03 -27.98 -19.90
N ALA A 533 29.91 -28.13 -19.17
CA ALA A 533 28.58 -28.01 -19.75
C ALA A 533 28.34 -26.62 -20.35
N ALA A 534 28.87 -25.56 -19.72
CA ALA A 534 28.78 -24.20 -20.22
C ALA A 534 29.67 -23.97 -21.45
N LEU A 535 30.92 -24.45 -21.41
CA LEU A 535 31.90 -24.29 -22.49
C LEU A 535 31.55 -25.12 -23.73
N ALA A 536 30.89 -26.26 -23.56
CA ALA A 536 30.46 -27.12 -24.66
C ALA A 536 29.21 -26.60 -25.39
N ALA A 537 28.50 -25.60 -24.85
CA ALA A 537 27.24 -25.09 -25.37
C ALA A 537 27.46 -23.94 -26.38
N PRO A 538 27.20 -24.13 -27.69
CA PRO A 538 27.40 -23.07 -28.69
C PRO A 538 26.55 -21.81 -28.46
N ALA A 539 25.46 -21.92 -27.70
CA ALA A 539 24.60 -20.78 -27.37
C ALA A 539 25.17 -19.86 -26.28
N VAL A 540 26.25 -20.25 -25.57
CA VAL A 540 26.86 -19.49 -24.47
C VAL A 540 28.06 -18.72 -24.97
N ASP A 541 28.08 -17.40 -24.77
CA ASP A 541 29.17 -16.53 -25.23
C ASP A 541 30.28 -16.38 -24.19
N ARG A 542 29.91 -16.39 -22.90
CA ARG A 542 30.85 -16.23 -21.78
C ARG A 542 30.49 -17.15 -20.62
N VAL A 543 31.51 -17.66 -19.95
CA VAL A 543 31.38 -18.52 -18.76
C VAL A 543 32.09 -17.85 -17.60
N ILE A 544 31.33 -17.36 -16.62
CA ILE A 544 31.88 -16.74 -15.41
C ILE A 544 31.61 -17.64 -14.20
N VAL A 545 32.66 -17.90 -13.43
CA VAL A 545 32.55 -18.48 -12.09
C VAL A 545 32.63 -17.34 -11.07
N SER A 546 31.59 -17.22 -10.24
CA SER A 546 31.56 -16.29 -9.12
C SER A 546 31.95 -17.03 -7.85
N THR A 547 33.07 -16.68 -7.24
CA THR A 547 33.60 -17.33 -6.04
C THR A 547 34.29 -16.33 -5.11
N ASP A 548 34.26 -16.59 -3.81
CA ASP A 548 35.00 -15.89 -2.76
C ASP A 548 36.37 -16.56 -2.46
N ASP A 549 36.67 -17.69 -3.08
CA ASP A 549 37.80 -18.54 -2.75
C ASP A 549 38.82 -18.62 -3.88
N GLU A 550 40.10 -18.37 -3.56
CA GLU A 550 41.18 -18.33 -4.57
C GLU A 550 41.53 -19.69 -5.17
N GLU A 551 41.39 -20.79 -4.42
CA GLU A 551 41.68 -22.12 -4.96
C GLU A 551 40.55 -22.57 -5.91
N ILE A 552 39.28 -22.26 -5.59
CA ILE A 552 38.16 -22.41 -6.54
C ILE A 552 38.39 -21.53 -7.76
N ALA A 553 38.83 -20.28 -7.59
CA ALA A 553 39.12 -19.39 -8.70
C ALA A 553 40.24 -19.93 -9.61
N ALA A 554 41.33 -20.41 -9.03
CA ALA A 554 42.44 -21.01 -9.76
C ALA A 554 42.01 -22.25 -10.54
N THR A 555 41.24 -23.13 -9.90
CA THR A 555 40.69 -24.35 -10.53
C THR A 555 39.76 -23.99 -11.69
N ALA A 556 38.86 -23.02 -11.51
CA ALA A 556 37.95 -22.56 -12.55
C ALA A 556 38.68 -21.99 -13.77
N ARG A 557 39.74 -21.19 -13.55
CA ARG A 557 40.59 -20.65 -14.63
C ARG A 557 41.33 -21.76 -15.39
N GLN A 558 41.85 -22.76 -14.69
CA GLN A 558 42.50 -23.92 -15.32
C GLN A 558 41.55 -24.73 -16.20
N LEU A 559 40.26 -24.76 -15.84
CA LEU A 559 39.20 -25.41 -16.60
C LEU A 559 38.64 -24.55 -17.74
N GLY A 560 39.15 -23.33 -17.93
CA GLY A 560 38.78 -22.45 -19.04
C GLY A 560 37.63 -21.47 -18.76
N ALA A 561 37.12 -21.39 -17.52
CA ALA A 561 36.15 -20.38 -17.13
C ALA A 561 36.80 -19.05 -16.74
N GLU A 562 36.08 -17.95 -16.93
CA GLU A 562 36.50 -16.64 -16.44
C GLU A 562 36.22 -16.52 -14.93
N VAL A 563 37.18 -15.94 -14.19
CA VAL A 563 36.98 -15.47 -12.81
C VAL A 563 37.46 -14.03 -12.71
N PRO A 564 36.68 -13.09 -13.28
CA PRO A 564 37.12 -11.71 -13.46
C PRO A 564 37.15 -10.91 -12.16
N PHE A 565 36.49 -11.41 -11.12
CA PHE A 565 36.46 -10.83 -9.79
C PHE A 565 36.46 -11.94 -8.75
N LEU A 566 36.92 -11.61 -7.54
CA LEU A 566 36.52 -12.34 -6.35
C LEU A 566 35.22 -11.75 -5.80
N ARG A 567 34.32 -12.63 -5.43
CA ARG A 567 33.06 -12.29 -4.78
C ARG A 567 33.35 -11.76 -3.37
N PRO A 568 32.75 -10.61 -2.97
CA PRO A 568 32.83 -10.12 -1.60
C PRO A 568 32.32 -11.16 -0.58
N ALA A 569 32.97 -11.25 0.57
CA ALA A 569 32.63 -12.22 1.63
C ALA A 569 31.18 -12.11 2.12
N GLU A 570 30.60 -10.91 2.11
CA GLU A 570 29.19 -10.66 2.45
C GLU A 570 28.19 -11.35 1.50
N LEU A 571 28.62 -11.74 0.29
CA LEU A 571 27.83 -12.48 -0.69
C LEU A 571 28.14 -13.98 -0.69
N ALA A 572 28.92 -14.47 0.28
CA ALA A 572 29.32 -15.86 0.41
C ALA A 572 28.79 -16.55 1.69
N GLY A 573 28.01 -15.83 2.51
CA GLY A 573 27.43 -16.39 3.74
C GLY A 573 26.35 -17.47 3.49
N ASP A 574 26.09 -18.30 4.51
CA ASP A 574 25.18 -19.45 4.41
C ASP A 574 23.74 -19.08 4.06
N LEU A 575 23.28 -17.90 4.50
CA LEU A 575 21.93 -17.39 4.27
C LEU A 575 21.83 -16.47 3.04
N VAL A 576 22.91 -16.31 2.28
CA VAL A 576 22.91 -15.49 1.07
C VAL A 576 22.18 -16.25 -0.05
N THR A 577 21.22 -15.59 -0.68
CA THR A 577 20.47 -16.12 -1.82
C THR A 577 21.24 -15.90 -3.13
N ASP A 578 20.86 -16.60 -4.21
CA ASP A 578 21.52 -16.46 -5.53
C ASP A 578 21.43 -15.03 -6.11
N LEU A 579 20.34 -14.33 -5.83
CA LEU A 579 20.04 -13.06 -6.47
C LEU A 579 21.15 -11.98 -6.32
N PRO A 580 21.61 -11.63 -5.11
CA PRO A 580 22.69 -10.65 -4.95
C PRO A 580 24.01 -11.09 -5.60
N VAL A 581 24.25 -12.41 -5.71
CA VAL A 581 25.43 -12.96 -6.42
C VAL A 581 25.35 -12.68 -7.92
N PHE A 582 24.17 -12.89 -8.51
CA PHE A 582 23.92 -12.62 -9.92
C PHE A 582 23.96 -11.11 -10.20
N GLN A 583 23.35 -10.30 -9.34
CA GLN A 583 23.40 -8.85 -9.46
C GLN A 583 24.85 -8.32 -9.37
N HIS A 584 25.68 -8.89 -8.48
CA HIS A 584 27.10 -8.55 -8.40
C HIS A 584 27.83 -8.85 -9.71
N ALA A 585 27.63 -10.03 -10.30
CA ALA A 585 28.26 -10.40 -11.56
C ALA A 585 27.85 -9.48 -12.71
N LEU A 586 26.55 -9.20 -12.85
CA LEU A 586 26.04 -8.28 -13.87
C LEU A 586 26.51 -6.84 -13.66
N SER A 587 26.58 -6.37 -12.41
CA SER A 587 27.08 -5.02 -12.09
C SER A 587 28.58 -4.90 -12.39
N TRP A 588 29.36 -5.95 -12.15
CA TRP A 588 30.78 -5.96 -12.48
C TRP A 588 31.02 -5.87 -13.99
N ILE A 589 30.23 -6.60 -14.80
CA ILE A 589 30.32 -6.55 -16.27
C ILE A 589 30.10 -5.12 -16.76
N GLU A 590 29.04 -4.48 -16.29
CA GLU A 590 28.71 -3.09 -16.66
C GLU A 590 29.79 -2.10 -16.19
N ALA A 591 30.25 -2.22 -14.94
CA ALA A 591 31.32 -1.38 -14.40
C ALA A 591 32.65 -1.54 -15.15
N SER A 592 32.88 -2.70 -15.75
CA SER A 592 34.08 -3.01 -16.55
C SER A 592 33.95 -2.57 -18.02
N GLY A 593 32.86 -1.88 -18.37
CA GLY A 593 32.58 -1.41 -19.73
C GLY A 593 32.07 -2.48 -20.69
N GLY A 594 31.67 -3.66 -20.18
CA GLY A 594 31.08 -4.72 -20.97
C GLY A 594 29.58 -4.53 -21.18
N ASP A 595 29.08 -5.01 -22.31
CA ASP A 595 27.63 -5.03 -22.58
C ASP A 595 26.92 -6.04 -21.65
N GLN A 596 25.77 -5.64 -21.11
CA GLN A 596 24.92 -6.52 -20.31
C GLN A 596 24.44 -7.70 -21.17
N PRO A 597 24.55 -8.96 -20.68
CA PRO A 597 24.00 -10.09 -21.39
C PRO A 597 22.48 -9.97 -21.54
N SER A 598 21.93 -10.52 -22.61
CA SER A 598 20.47 -10.62 -22.76
C SER A 598 19.89 -11.74 -21.87
N LEU A 599 20.60 -12.87 -21.79
CA LEU A 599 20.22 -14.04 -21.01
C LEU A 599 21.34 -14.45 -20.06
N VAL A 600 20.97 -14.95 -18.88
CA VAL A 600 21.89 -15.53 -17.92
C VAL A 600 21.48 -16.98 -17.66
N VAL A 601 22.38 -17.91 -17.92
CA VAL A 601 22.24 -19.33 -17.59
C VAL A 601 22.81 -19.55 -16.19
N HIS A 602 21.99 -20.09 -15.29
CA HIS A 602 22.41 -20.47 -13.95
C HIS A 602 22.75 -21.95 -13.93
N LEU A 603 24.04 -22.26 -13.73
CA LEU A 603 24.52 -23.63 -13.57
C LEU A 603 25.11 -23.81 -12.17
N ARG A 604 24.38 -24.54 -11.33
CA ARG A 604 24.83 -24.88 -9.97
C ARG A 604 25.86 -26.01 -10.04
N PRO A 605 27.03 -25.88 -9.38
CA PRO A 605 28.00 -26.97 -9.29
C PRO A 605 27.40 -28.26 -8.72
N THR A 606 26.43 -28.14 -7.82
CA THR A 606 25.80 -29.27 -7.10
C THR A 606 24.94 -30.16 -7.99
N SER A 607 24.64 -29.76 -9.23
CA SER A 607 23.91 -30.57 -10.21
C SER A 607 24.80 -31.00 -11.38
N PRO A 608 25.79 -31.89 -11.18
CA PRO A 608 26.83 -32.15 -12.18
C PRO A 608 26.36 -32.98 -13.38
N ALA A 609 25.29 -33.75 -13.24
CA ALA A 609 24.80 -34.65 -14.28
C ALA A 609 23.91 -33.90 -15.30
N ARG A 610 24.53 -33.18 -16.24
CA ARG A 610 23.83 -32.48 -17.34
C ARG A 610 24.05 -33.19 -18.68
N PRO A 611 22.99 -33.64 -19.38
CA PRO A 611 23.13 -34.20 -20.71
C PRO A 611 23.75 -33.21 -21.72
N PRO A 612 24.51 -33.69 -22.71
CA PRO A 612 24.98 -32.85 -23.81
C PRO A 612 23.82 -32.11 -24.51
N GLY A 613 24.02 -30.83 -24.82
CA GLY A 613 23.02 -29.98 -25.49
C GLY A 613 21.88 -29.45 -24.61
N LEU A 614 21.82 -29.81 -23.33
CA LEU A 614 20.77 -29.34 -22.40
C LEU A 614 20.76 -27.80 -22.28
N VAL A 615 21.95 -27.20 -22.20
CA VAL A 615 22.11 -25.73 -22.10
C VAL A 615 21.53 -25.03 -23.32
N ASP A 616 21.87 -25.50 -24.53
CA ASP A 616 21.35 -24.94 -25.77
C ASP A 616 19.84 -25.08 -25.88
N GLN A 617 19.28 -26.22 -25.47
CA GLN A 617 17.84 -26.47 -25.47
C GLN A 617 17.11 -25.52 -24.51
N ALA A 618 17.62 -25.30 -23.30
CA ALA A 618 17.01 -24.39 -22.34
C ALA A 618 17.08 -22.93 -22.81
N VAL A 619 18.21 -22.52 -23.39
CA VAL A 619 18.35 -21.18 -24.00
C VAL A 619 17.40 -21.02 -25.18
N ALA A 620 17.29 -22.03 -26.05
CA ALA A 620 16.36 -22.02 -27.18
C ALA A 620 14.90 -21.93 -26.73
N ALA A 621 14.51 -22.64 -25.68
CA ALA A 621 13.17 -22.59 -25.10
C ALA A 621 12.78 -21.18 -24.64
N LEU A 622 13.68 -20.48 -23.94
CA LEU A 622 13.42 -19.09 -23.53
C LEU A 622 13.42 -18.12 -24.72
N ARG A 623 14.25 -18.37 -25.74
CA ARG A 623 14.28 -17.56 -26.96
C ARG A 623 12.98 -17.70 -27.78
N ALA A 624 12.39 -18.89 -27.80
CA ALA A 624 11.17 -19.17 -28.56
C ALA A 624 9.93 -18.42 -28.02
N ASP A 625 9.92 -18.04 -26.74
CA ASP A 625 8.84 -17.26 -26.14
C ASP A 625 9.34 -15.91 -25.58
N PRO A 626 9.18 -14.81 -26.34
CA PRO A 626 9.53 -13.47 -25.89
C PRO A 626 8.79 -13.01 -24.62
N SER A 627 7.61 -13.55 -24.35
CA SER A 627 6.79 -13.19 -23.18
C SER A 627 7.19 -13.96 -21.92
N ALA A 628 7.99 -15.02 -22.05
CA ALA A 628 8.54 -15.75 -20.91
C ALA A 628 9.71 -14.98 -20.27
N THR A 629 9.76 -14.99 -18.94
CA THR A 629 10.80 -14.32 -18.15
C THR A 629 11.97 -15.23 -17.83
N SER A 630 11.70 -16.53 -17.68
CA SER A 630 12.73 -17.53 -17.44
C SER A 630 12.30 -18.93 -17.87
N VAL A 631 13.28 -19.82 -17.93
CA VAL A 631 13.17 -21.27 -17.98
C VAL A 631 13.67 -21.83 -16.65
N ARG A 632 12.94 -22.79 -16.07
CA ARG A 632 13.30 -23.48 -14.83
C ARG A 632 13.25 -24.98 -15.07
N SER A 633 14.32 -25.70 -14.73
CA SER A 633 14.35 -27.14 -14.84
C SER A 633 13.51 -27.81 -13.75
N VAL A 634 12.65 -28.73 -14.16
CA VAL A 634 11.73 -29.41 -13.24
C VAL A 634 11.65 -30.90 -13.54
N SER A 635 11.31 -31.67 -12.52
CA SER A 635 10.99 -33.09 -12.66
C SER A 635 9.73 -33.43 -11.87
N PRO A 636 9.01 -34.51 -12.21
CA PRO A 636 7.84 -34.93 -11.44
C PRO A 636 8.21 -35.13 -9.97
N ALA A 637 7.41 -34.56 -9.06
CA ALA A 637 7.70 -34.66 -7.64
C ALA A 637 7.64 -36.14 -7.20
N PRO A 638 8.71 -36.69 -6.58
CA PRO A 638 8.74 -38.09 -6.16
C PRO A 638 7.67 -38.36 -5.10
N ILE A 639 7.50 -37.39 -4.20
CA ILE A 639 6.39 -37.31 -3.25
C ILE A 639 5.63 -36.01 -3.55
N THR A 640 4.31 -36.12 -3.74
CA THR A 640 3.47 -34.95 -3.99
C THR A 640 3.41 -34.06 -2.73
N PRO A 641 3.52 -32.72 -2.86
CA PRO A 641 3.48 -31.82 -1.70
C PRO A 641 2.14 -31.89 -0.95
N TRP A 642 1.08 -32.38 -1.58
CA TRP A 642 -0.20 -32.68 -0.92
C TRP A 642 -0.12 -33.74 0.17
N LYS A 643 0.95 -34.56 0.20
CA LYS A 643 1.20 -35.58 1.23
C LYS A 643 2.36 -35.22 2.16
N THR A 644 2.71 -33.94 2.24
CA THR A 644 3.78 -33.44 3.13
C THR A 644 3.19 -32.64 4.29
N TYR A 645 3.90 -32.61 5.41
CA TYR A 645 3.45 -31.97 6.65
C TYR A 645 4.57 -31.11 7.25
N GLU A 646 4.20 -30.04 7.94
CA GLU A 646 5.00 -29.35 8.94
C GLU A 646 4.76 -29.99 10.32
N ILE A 647 5.77 -29.92 11.20
CA ILE A 647 5.63 -30.22 12.62
C ILE A 647 5.57 -28.87 13.35
N ASP A 648 4.47 -28.61 14.07
CA ASP A 648 4.34 -27.37 14.84
C ASP A 648 5.10 -27.42 16.18
N ALA A 649 5.02 -26.32 16.94
CA ALA A 649 5.76 -26.16 18.20
C ALA A 649 5.34 -27.16 19.28
N GLU A 650 4.14 -27.73 19.15
CA GLU A 650 3.57 -28.73 20.03
C GLU A 650 3.90 -30.16 19.59
N GLY A 651 4.62 -30.34 18.47
CA GLY A 651 4.98 -31.63 17.91
C GLY A 651 3.87 -32.28 17.08
N LEU A 652 2.84 -31.52 16.69
CA LEU A 652 1.71 -32.01 15.90
C LEU A 652 1.93 -31.78 14.41
N LEU A 653 1.39 -32.69 13.59
CA LEU A 653 1.46 -32.60 12.13
C LEU A 653 0.43 -31.62 11.59
N ARG A 654 0.86 -30.73 10.69
CA ARG A 654 0.00 -29.86 9.88
C ARG A 654 0.29 -30.08 8.40
N PRO A 655 -0.70 -30.35 7.55
CA PRO A 655 -0.45 -30.55 6.13
C PRO A 655 0.12 -29.28 5.51
N LEU A 656 1.14 -29.43 4.66
CA LEU A 656 1.77 -28.31 3.96
C LEU A 656 0.78 -27.66 2.97
N LEU A 657 -0.06 -28.48 2.33
CA LEU A 657 -1.10 -28.05 1.41
C LEU A 657 -2.46 -28.63 1.80
N GLY A 658 -3.49 -27.77 1.82
CA GLY A 658 -4.86 -28.14 2.19
C GLY A 658 -5.17 -27.89 3.67
N THR A 659 -6.24 -28.50 4.16
CA THR A 659 -6.63 -28.45 5.58
C THR A 659 -6.82 -29.86 6.12
N LEU A 660 -6.76 -30.01 7.45
CA LEU A 660 -6.97 -31.30 8.10
C LEU A 660 -8.37 -31.85 7.82
N GLU A 661 -9.39 -31.01 7.72
CA GLU A 661 -10.77 -31.45 7.45
C GLU A 661 -10.96 -31.97 6.02
N ALA A 662 -10.16 -31.48 5.07
CA ALA A 662 -10.26 -31.91 3.68
C ALA A 662 -9.56 -33.24 3.42
N GLU A 663 -8.68 -33.67 4.32
CA GLU A 663 -7.91 -34.93 4.25
C GLU A 663 -7.30 -35.26 2.87
N ARG A 664 -6.93 -34.24 2.07
CA ARG A 664 -6.40 -34.47 0.72
C ARG A 664 -5.11 -35.31 0.73
N PHE A 665 -4.36 -35.26 1.82
CA PHE A 665 -3.18 -36.10 2.04
C PHE A 665 -3.49 -37.62 2.05
N ASN A 666 -4.74 -38.02 2.31
CA ASN A 666 -5.21 -39.41 2.26
C ASN A 666 -5.68 -39.82 0.85
N GLU A 667 -5.84 -38.89 -0.10
CA GLU A 667 -6.31 -39.21 -1.45
C GLU A 667 -5.28 -40.06 -2.24
N PRO A 668 -5.73 -40.89 -3.19
CA PRO A 668 -4.84 -41.56 -4.15
C PRO A 668 -4.01 -40.54 -4.94
N ARG A 669 -2.74 -40.87 -5.25
CA ARG A 669 -1.82 -39.96 -5.96
C ARG A 669 -2.40 -39.47 -7.29
N GLN A 670 -3.14 -40.30 -8.00
CA GLN A 670 -3.74 -40.01 -9.31
C GLN A 670 -4.93 -39.02 -9.21
N ALA A 671 -5.56 -38.91 -8.03
CA ALA A 671 -6.64 -37.95 -7.78
C ALA A 671 -6.11 -36.56 -7.36
N LEU A 672 -4.83 -36.50 -6.96
CA LEU A 672 -4.17 -35.27 -6.56
C LEU A 672 -3.65 -34.51 -7.78
N PRO A 673 -3.65 -33.16 -7.75
CA PRO A 673 -3.04 -32.37 -8.80
C PRO A 673 -1.59 -32.79 -9.05
N PRO A 674 -1.17 -32.95 -10.31
CA PRO A 674 0.22 -33.27 -10.63
C PRO A 674 1.12 -32.14 -10.12
N ALA A 675 2.29 -32.53 -9.62
CA ALA A 675 3.24 -31.61 -9.03
C ALA A 675 4.65 -31.94 -9.54
N TRP A 676 5.42 -30.89 -9.74
CA TRP A 676 6.82 -30.94 -10.14
C TRP A 676 7.67 -30.29 -9.06
N VAL A 677 8.89 -30.77 -8.92
CA VAL A 677 9.92 -30.17 -8.06
C VAL A 677 10.96 -29.48 -8.94
N HIS A 678 11.45 -28.32 -8.49
CA HIS A 678 12.60 -27.68 -9.11
C HIS A 678 13.84 -28.53 -8.81
N ASP A 679 14.53 -28.99 -9.85
CA ASP A 679 15.61 -29.97 -9.73
C ASP A 679 17.03 -29.36 -9.77
N GLY A 680 17.12 -28.04 -9.89
CA GLY A 680 18.38 -27.31 -9.84
C GLY A 680 19.31 -27.47 -11.05
N VAL A 681 18.99 -28.37 -11.99
CA VAL A 681 19.85 -28.75 -13.12
C VAL A 681 20.21 -27.56 -13.98
N ILE A 682 19.24 -26.78 -14.44
CA ILE A 682 19.47 -25.60 -15.27
C ILE A 682 18.34 -24.59 -15.15
N ASP A 683 18.70 -23.32 -14.95
CA ASP A 683 17.77 -22.22 -15.14
C ASP A 683 18.33 -21.24 -16.17
N VAL A 684 17.46 -20.62 -16.96
CA VAL A 684 17.83 -19.51 -17.86
C VAL A 684 16.91 -18.36 -17.56
N VAL A 685 17.46 -17.18 -17.31
CA VAL A 685 16.68 -15.99 -16.95
C VAL A 685 17.12 -14.81 -17.82
N ARG A 686 16.18 -13.96 -18.22
CA ARG A 686 16.54 -12.70 -18.91
C ARG A 686 17.29 -11.80 -17.94
N ALA A 687 18.45 -11.26 -18.31
CA ALA A 687 19.23 -10.41 -17.41
C ALA A 687 18.44 -9.22 -16.83
N PRO A 688 17.55 -8.54 -17.59
CA PRO A 688 16.69 -7.49 -17.03
C PRO A 688 15.81 -7.95 -15.87
N VAL A 689 15.42 -9.23 -15.81
CA VAL A 689 14.65 -9.81 -14.71
C VAL A 689 15.51 -9.90 -13.45
N VAL A 690 16.80 -10.24 -13.58
CA VAL A 690 17.79 -10.29 -12.49
C VAL A 690 18.18 -8.89 -12.02
N VAL A 691 18.31 -7.93 -12.92
CA VAL A 691 18.56 -6.52 -12.58
C VAL A 691 17.36 -5.93 -11.84
N ALA A 692 16.14 -6.17 -12.36
CA ALA A 692 14.89 -5.91 -11.67
C ALA A 692 14.72 -6.82 -10.43
N GLY A 693 15.59 -7.81 -10.29
CA GLY A 693 15.85 -8.78 -9.23
C GLY A 693 14.67 -9.59 -8.73
N SER A 694 14.16 -10.31 -9.70
CA SER A 694 13.75 -11.67 -9.50
C SER A 694 14.79 -12.61 -10.14
N MET A 695 14.92 -13.83 -9.65
CA MET A 695 15.69 -14.89 -10.33
C MET A 695 14.83 -15.64 -11.38
N SER A 696 13.54 -15.34 -11.48
CA SER A 696 12.61 -16.09 -12.34
C SER A 696 11.59 -15.22 -13.08
N GLY A 697 11.12 -14.13 -12.48
CA GLY A 697 10.03 -13.32 -13.03
C GLY A 697 8.66 -13.98 -12.90
N ALA A 698 7.68 -13.53 -13.70
CA ALA A 698 6.27 -13.91 -13.56
C ALA A 698 5.79 -14.99 -14.55
N ARG A 699 6.49 -15.23 -15.66
CA ARG A 699 6.15 -16.26 -16.67
C ARG A 699 7.33 -17.22 -16.83
N MET A 700 7.30 -18.31 -16.07
CA MET A 700 8.34 -19.34 -16.11
C MET A 700 7.92 -20.46 -17.06
N ILE A 701 8.80 -20.82 -17.98
CA ILE A 701 8.67 -22.04 -18.78
C ILE A 701 9.18 -23.20 -17.92
N ALA A 702 8.35 -24.22 -17.76
CA ALA A 702 8.78 -25.49 -17.19
C ALA A 702 9.63 -26.23 -18.23
N PHE A 703 10.84 -26.61 -17.85
CA PHE A 703 11.74 -27.40 -18.69
C PHE A 703 11.97 -28.75 -18.04
N GLU A 704 11.24 -29.76 -18.51
CA GLU A 704 11.27 -31.08 -17.90
C GLU A 704 12.62 -31.77 -18.14
N THR A 705 13.25 -32.28 -17.08
CA THR A 705 14.45 -33.11 -17.17
C THR A 705 14.07 -34.58 -16.94
N PRO A 706 14.08 -35.44 -17.99
CA PRO A 706 13.75 -36.85 -17.83
C PRO A 706 14.74 -37.55 -16.91
N GLY A 707 14.23 -38.14 -15.82
CA GLY A 707 15.07 -38.79 -14.79
C GLY A 707 15.43 -37.91 -13.60
N GLY A 708 15.13 -36.60 -13.65
CA GLY A 708 15.39 -35.64 -12.59
C GLY A 708 16.86 -35.22 -12.46
N GLY A 709 17.09 -34.19 -11.65
CA GLY A 709 18.42 -33.74 -11.25
C GLY A 709 18.95 -34.51 -10.05
N VAL A 710 20.26 -34.76 -10.03
CA VAL A 710 20.97 -35.13 -8.79
C VAL A 710 21.55 -33.85 -8.21
N ASP A 711 21.16 -33.50 -6.98
CA ASP A 711 21.70 -32.37 -6.24
C ASP A 711 22.59 -32.89 -5.10
N ILE A 712 23.81 -32.39 -5.01
CA ILE A 712 24.80 -32.82 -4.02
C ILE A 712 24.81 -31.84 -2.85
N ASP A 713 24.33 -32.28 -1.69
CA ASP A 713 24.37 -31.50 -0.45
C ASP A 713 25.09 -32.22 0.69
N ARG A 714 25.02 -33.54 0.71
CA ARG A 714 25.59 -34.42 1.74
C ARG A 714 26.52 -35.45 1.10
N PRO A 715 27.46 -36.03 1.87
CA PRO A 715 28.36 -37.07 1.36
C PRO A 715 27.64 -38.24 0.67
N GLU A 716 26.44 -38.60 1.14
CA GLU A 716 25.60 -39.67 0.59
C GLU A 716 25.10 -39.39 -0.84
N ASP A 717 25.09 -38.12 -1.27
CA ASP A 717 24.65 -37.73 -2.61
C ASP A 717 25.76 -37.91 -3.68
N LEU A 718 27.00 -38.18 -3.26
CA LEU A 718 28.14 -38.34 -4.16
C LEU A 718 28.00 -39.59 -5.05
N ASP A 719 27.74 -40.77 -4.49
CA ASP A 719 27.63 -42.00 -5.31
C ASP A 719 26.48 -41.94 -6.33
N PRO A 720 25.26 -41.46 -5.98
CA PRO A 720 24.22 -41.21 -6.97
C PRO A 720 24.66 -40.26 -8.09
N ALA A 721 25.40 -39.20 -7.76
CA ALA A 721 25.89 -38.25 -8.74
C ALA A 721 26.94 -38.89 -9.67
N GLU A 722 27.87 -39.67 -9.14
CA GLU A 722 28.86 -40.40 -9.93
C GLU A 722 28.20 -41.38 -10.91
N ARG A 723 27.20 -42.13 -10.44
CA ARG A 723 26.42 -43.03 -11.30
C ARG A 723 25.66 -42.27 -12.37
N ALA A 724 25.07 -41.11 -12.05
CA ALA A 724 24.36 -40.29 -13.01
C ALA A 724 25.30 -39.76 -14.11
N ILE A 725 26.49 -39.28 -13.72
CA ILE A 725 27.54 -38.85 -14.65
C ILE A 725 28.01 -40.02 -15.52
N ALA A 726 28.31 -41.18 -14.91
CA ALA A 726 28.77 -42.37 -15.63
C ALA A 726 27.77 -42.81 -16.71
N ARG A 727 26.46 -42.77 -16.39
CA ARG A 727 25.37 -43.05 -17.35
C ARG A 727 25.37 -42.09 -18.54
N LEU A 728 25.55 -40.79 -18.30
CA LEU A 728 25.60 -39.78 -19.38
C LEU A 728 26.81 -39.96 -20.31
N HIS A 729 27.93 -40.46 -19.78
CA HIS A 729 29.16 -40.69 -20.55
C HIS A 729 29.33 -42.13 -21.05
N GLY A 730 28.33 -43.00 -20.91
CA GLY A 730 28.39 -44.39 -21.37
C GLY A 730 29.46 -45.24 -20.68
N ARG A 731 29.91 -44.86 -19.48
CA ARG A 731 30.91 -45.61 -18.68
C ARG A 731 30.17 -46.50 -17.67
N GLN A 732 30.61 -47.74 -17.48
CA GLN A 732 30.14 -48.52 -16.33
C GLN A 732 30.67 -47.88 -15.04
N PRO A 733 29.84 -47.71 -13.99
CA PRO A 733 30.33 -47.26 -12.69
C PRO A 733 31.32 -48.30 -12.17
N GLY A 734 32.54 -47.84 -11.85
CA GLY A 734 33.63 -48.66 -11.32
C GLY A 734 33.51 -48.92 -9.83
#